data_AF-A0A1G5GIY9-F1
#
_entry.id   AF-A0A1G5GIY9-F1
#
_cell.length_a   1.000
_cell.length_b   1.000
_cell.length_c   1.000
_cell.angle_alpha   90.00
_cell.angle_beta   90.00
_cell.angle_gamma   90.00
#
_symmetry.space_group_name_H-M   'P 1'
#
loop_
_entity.id
_entity.type
_entity.pdbx_description
1 polymer ?
#
loop_
_entity_poly.entity_id
_entity_poly.type
_entity_poly.pdbx_seq_one_letter_code
_entity_poly.pdbx_strand_id
1 'polypeptide(L)'
;MDKLTIPNNLRVQVGDEYAKFYFDPVDGAAGYILSFYKDPEETKSFKTRVTEKSGKLVRGFVNGREYYVSICAFVRDEDCNEIRMDESERISFTTISDSVKAPKKICLRSGERARIAYEYSDDVTYPEFESNNPSVVTVNDNGELTAFRKGEADITITFPNGVSAVTSVSVNRDYSSYMTAKGRIVITGDLMCNAWMQRKASEDNYDFSPAFKLVRERLGHFDHLIGNLETVVYDNAPYEWEMLRTSRGTPNCNTPSTFLRALKDTGFDVLVTANNHNLDCGSEGLKESISLIKRIGILNSGTYFDNPIYFYSAGIKIALISLTMVSNLIDKAVDDQIAGHYSDEYCSTLIREAKSSGAEYIIVYMHWGNMNEYGLTDVQKNTAQFIADTGADLIVGCHPHVVQRAMYLETADRREVPCVFSLGNFCTSMKELTGNRDSVALILDMSRDGENIVTHLSYIPFYSRLFKKNIMIEPVDHPLGYEQLESLARTNYVLGPDIPILKPRFTCFGSVILRKILKDVDRFESHFENILLSPASLSGKGHPEFANTEYSRVNTDISKENIFEKTGNPGDYCLVDFYAAASLKLLKLNDNFYTASDAFMLSDFYHAHENEFVVIDQPDATDVCTKYIETMARKILAAYDHDRIILIRSRIPDVSVVDASVYHTEKSHVGLNRRIEWLEDLFIIHADPIIIDISSEYFTDNTETGSVSEYEEYYYKDVLGILDRITQGDKQRSFREPSAELWYRRVLKYYDHAKEKNDWDTICNNKKDAVSELIRYVPVSFLSEHSSEIIYLREHHIADLGDVPYLEYMSIEMKETVAKILDELDGNTDDSGDSGDQSASIP
;
A
#
# COMPACT_ATOMS: atom_id res chain seq x y z
N MET A 1 -14.18 9.14 -53.88
CA MET A 1 -13.35 8.24 -53.05
C MET A 1 -12.35 7.61 -53.99
N ASP A 2 -11.17 8.21 -54.12
CA ASP A 2 -10.06 7.55 -54.80
C ASP A 2 -9.79 6.21 -54.11
N LYS A 3 -9.49 5.18 -54.91
CA LYS A 3 -9.33 3.79 -54.44
C LYS A 3 -8.28 3.73 -53.34
N LEU A 4 -8.73 3.56 -52.11
CA LEU A 4 -7.87 3.12 -51.02
C LEU A 4 -7.17 1.81 -51.45
N THR A 5 -5.91 1.65 -51.06
CA THR A 5 -5.09 0.48 -51.44
C THR A 5 -5.04 -0.54 -50.30
N ILE A 6 -4.84 -1.82 -50.64
CA ILE A 6 -4.67 -2.90 -49.65
C ILE A 6 -3.42 -2.57 -48.80
N PRO A 7 -3.48 -2.71 -47.45
CA PRO A 7 -2.30 -2.51 -46.61
C PRO A 7 -1.15 -3.43 -47.03
N ASN A 8 0.04 -2.85 -47.26
CA ASN A 8 1.23 -3.56 -47.70
C ASN A 8 2.22 -3.80 -46.55
N ASN A 9 3.22 -4.67 -46.79
CA ASN A 9 4.33 -4.93 -45.87
C ASN A 9 3.90 -5.41 -44.46
N LEU A 10 2.89 -6.29 -44.38
CA LEU A 10 2.53 -6.92 -43.11
C LEU A 10 3.70 -7.75 -42.58
N ARG A 11 4.22 -7.36 -41.42
CA ARG A 11 5.35 -7.99 -40.71
C ARG A 11 4.90 -8.38 -39.31
N VAL A 12 5.49 -9.45 -38.78
CA VAL A 12 5.20 -9.99 -37.46
C VAL A 12 6.47 -10.11 -36.62
N GLN A 13 6.39 -9.68 -35.37
CA GLN A 13 7.37 -9.94 -34.32
C GLN A 13 6.67 -10.73 -33.21
N VAL A 14 7.12 -11.95 -32.95
CA VAL A 14 6.51 -12.85 -31.96
C VAL A 14 7.18 -12.75 -30.59
N GLY A 15 6.44 -13.12 -29.56
CA GLY A 15 6.94 -13.31 -28.19
C GLY A 15 5.99 -14.21 -27.40
N ASP A 16 6.19 -14.32 -26.09
CA ASP A 16 5.43 -15.23 -25.22
C ASP A 16 3.91 -14.97 -25.22
N GLU A 17 3.16 -15.82 -25.92
CA GLU A 17 1.70 -15.77 -26.14
C GLU A 17 1.19 -14.50 -26.87
N TYR A 18 2.08 -13.74 -27.50
CA TYR A 18 1.72 -12.53 -28.25
C TYR A 18 2.47 -12.40 -29.57
N ALA A 19 1.88 -11.64 -30.49
CA ALA A 19 2.51 -11.22 -31.73
C ALA A 19 2.24 -9.74 -31.98
N LYS A 20 3.28 -8.98 -32.36
CA LYS A 20 3.22 -7.58 -32.78
C LYS A 20 3.23 -7.53 -34.29
N PHE A 21 2.19 -6.93 -34.86
CA PHE A 21 2.03 -6.75 -36.29
C PHE A 21 2.35 -5.31 -36.67
N TYR A 22 3.03 -5.14 -37.81
CA TYR A 22 3.38 -3.85 -38.40
C TYR A 22 3.04 -3.88 -39.88
N PHE A 23 2.57 -2.77 -40.44
CA PHE A 23 2.19 -2.65 -41.84
C PHE A 23 2.25 -1.17 -42.26
N ASP A 24 2.27 -0.90 -43.55
CA ASP A 24 2.31 0.49 -44.04
C ASP A 24 0.93 1.16 -43.87
N PRO A 25 0.86 2.43 -43.42
CA PRO A 25 -0.41 3.14 -43.32
C PRO A 25 -1.04 3.39 -44.69
N VAL A 26 -2.36 3.31 -44.77
CA VAL A 26 -3.17 3.62 -45.96
C VAL A 26 -3.82 4.99 -45.78
N ASP A 27 -3.51 5.93 -46.69
CA ASP A 27 -4.03 7.30 -46.64
C ASP A 27 -5.57 7.32 -46.69
N GLY A 28 -6.20 7.91 -45.68
CA GLY A 28 -7.66 8.04 -45.60
C GLY A 28 -8.39 6.86 -44.94
N ALA A 29 -7.67 5.82 -44.48
CA ALA A 29 -8.26 4.76 -43.68
C ALA A 29 -8.67 5.28 -42.29
N ALA A 30 -9.86 4.88 -41.82
CA ALA A 30 -10.31 5.12 -40.45
C ALA A 30 -9.70 4.11 -39.46
N GLY A 31 -9.27 2.94 -39.95
CA GLY A 31 -8.57 1.92 -39.18
C GLY A 31 -8.33 0.65 -39.99
N TYR A 32 -7.89 -0.39 -39.30
CA TYR A 32 -7.49 -1.67 -39.87
C TYR A 32 -8.05 -2.82 -39.04
N ILE A 33 -8.37 -3.92 -39.71
CA ILE A 33 -8.88 -5.16 -39.13
C ILE A 33 -7.88 -6.28 -39.45
N LEU A 34 -7.35 -6.90 -38.41
CA LEU A 34 -6.53 -8.10 -38.49
C LEU A 34 -7.42 -9.32 -38.23
N SER A 35 -7.44 -10.28 -39.15
CA SER A 35 -8.20 -11.52 -39.06
C SER A 35 -7.24 -12.70 -38.90
N PHE A 36 -7.48 -13.56 -37.90
CA PHE A 36 -6.60 -14.68 -37.56
C PHE A 36 -7.25 -16.03 -37.81
N TYR A 37 -6.48 -16.97 -38.34
CA TYR A 37 -6.93 -18.29 -38.78
C TYR A 37 -6.03 -19.39 -38.19
N LYS A 38 -6.60 -20.57 -37.93
CA LYS A 38 -5.84 -21.74 -37.46
C LYS A 38 -5.25 -22.55 -38.61
N ASP A 39 -5.76 -22.34 -39.82
CA ASP A 39 -5.40 -23.04 -41.05
C ASP A 39 -5.44 -22.04 -42.23
N PRO A 40 -4.54 -22.14 -43.23
CA PRO A 40 -4.48 -21.16 -44.32
C PRO A 40 -5.70 -21.21 -45.25
N GLU A 41 -6.49 -22.30 -45.25
CA GLU A 41 -7.70 -22.46 -46.06
C GLU A 41 -9.00 -22.11 -45.31
N GLU A 42 -8.94 -21.84 -44.00
CA GLU A 42 -10.14 -21.50 -43.20
C GLU A 42 -10.80 -20.22 -43.71
N THR A 43 -12.11 -20.27 -43.94
CA THR A 43 -12.89 -19.11 -44.43
C THR A 43 -13.39 -18.20 -43.30
N LYS A 44 -13.45 -18.71 -42.07
CA LYS A 44 -13.89 -17.97 -40.89
C LYS A 44 -12.71 -17.76 -39.96
N SER A 45 -12.41 -16.51 -39.62
CA SER A 45 -11.40 -16.22 -38.60
C SER A 45 -11.87 -16.71 -37.23
N PHE A 46 -10.96 -17.27 -36.44
CA PHE A 46 -11.26 -17.62 -35.05
C PHE A 46 -11.15 -16.39 -34.13
N LYS A 47 -10.54 -15.31 -34.63
CA LYS A 47 -10.24 -14.11 -33.88
C LYS A 47 -10.05 -12.94 -34.84
N THR A 48 -10.50 -11.77 -34.42
CA THR A 48 -10.32 -10.52 -35.17
C THR A 48 -9.88 -9.42 -34.21
N ARG A 49 -9.03 -8.49 -34.68
CA ARG A 49 -8.54 -7.33 -33.93
C ARG A 49 -8.61 -6.06 -34.75
N VAL A 50 -8.98 -4.95 -34.11
CA VAL A 50 -9.10 -3.64 -34.77
C VAL A 50 -8.00 -2.70 -34.25
N THR A 51 -7.47 -1.85 -35.13
CA THR A 51 -6.49 -0.82 -34.77
C THR A 51 -6.65 0.43 -35.63
N GLU A 52 -6.42 1.61 -35.06
CA GLU A 52 -6.35 2.88 -35.80
C GLU A 52 -4.92 3.20 -36.27
N LYS A 53 -3.92 2.47 -35.74
CA LYS A 53 -2.49 2.71 -36.01
C LYS A 53 -1.94 1.65 -36.98
N SER A 54 -0.84 1.97 -37.66
CA SER A 54 -0.06 1.09 -38.54
C SER A 54 0.76 0.02 -37.79
N GLY A 55 0.13 -0.57 -36.76
CA GLY A 55 0.68 -1.65 -35.97
C GLY A 55 -0.27 -2.04 -34.83
N LYS A 56 -0.15 -3.29 -34.36
CA LYS A 56 -0.98 -3.83 -33.29
C LYS A 56 -0.30 -4.99 -32.57
N LEU A 57 -0.25 -4.94 -31.24
CA LEU A 57 0.06 -6.11 -30.41
C LEU A 57 -1.22 -6.93 -30.20
N VAL A 58 -1.16 -8.22 -30.50
CA VAL A 58 -2.26 -9.17 -30.27
C VAL A 58 -1.76 -10.30 -29.36
N ARG A 59 -2.50 -10.57 -28.28
CA ARG A 59 -2.23 -11.62 -27.29
C ARG A 59 -3.16 -12.81 -27.46
N GLY A 60 -2.95 -13.90 -26.74
CA GLY A 60 -3.84 -15.07 -26.72
C GLY A 60 -3.53 -16.09 -27.80
N PHE A 61 -2.27 -16.16 -28.23
CA PHE A 61 -1.79 -17.26 -29.06
C PHE A 61 -1.20 -18.34 -28.16
N VAL A 62 -1.41 -19.59 -28.54
CA VAL A 62 -0.79 -20.72 -27.86
C VAL A 62 0.62 -20.87 -28.42
N ASN A 63 1.63 -20.76 -27.56
CA ASN A 63 3.00 -21.10 -27.95
C ASN A 63 3.03 -22.55 -28.45
N GLY A 64 3.81 -22.86 -29.49
CA GLY A 64 3.79 -24.19 -30.10
C GLY A 64 3.03 -24.27 -31.43
N ARG A 65 2.17 -23.28 -31.70
CA ARG A 65 1.12 -23.41 -32.72
C ARG A 65 1.30 -22.39 -33.83
N GLU A 66 1.34 -22.87 -35.07
CA GLU A 66 1.30 -22.02 -36.25
C GLU A 66 -0.11 -21.43 -36.44
N TYR A 67 -0.14 -20.14 -36.75
CA TYR A 67 -1.33 -19.35 -37.06
C TYR A 67 -1.13 -18.55 -38.33
N TYR A 68 -2.22 -18.08 -38.92
CA TYR A 68 -2.21 -17.22 -40.11
C TYR A 68 -2.94 -15.92 -39.83
N VAL A 69 -2.48 -14.82 -40.42
CA VAL A 69 -3.12 -13.50 -40.31
C VAL A 69 -3.30 -12.83 -41.67
N SER A 70 -4.45 -12.21 -41.89
CA SER A 70 -4.69 -11.23 -42.96
C SER A 70 -5.04 -9.86 -42.37
N ILE A 71 -4.89 -8.80 -43.16
CA ILE A 71 -5.28 -7.44 -42.78
C ILE A 71 -6.13 -6.77 -43.85
N CYS A 72 -7.16 -6.01 -43.46
CA CYS A 72 -7.85 -5.08 -44.33
C CYS A 72 -7.97 -3.69 -43.69
N ALA A 73 -7.96 -2.64 -44.50
CA ALA A 73 -8.29 -1.28 -44.06
C ALA A 73 -9.81 -1.06 -44.16
N PHE A 74 -10.35 -0.13 -43.36
CA PHE A 74 -11.74 0.29 -43.45
C PHE A 74 -11.89 1.81 -43.33
N VAL A 75 -13.01 2.32 -43.84
CA VAL A 75 -13.49 3.69 -43.60
C VAL A 75 -14.84 3.66 -42.91
N ARG A 76 -15.23 4.80 -42.32
CA ARG A 76 -16.56 5.00 -41.76
C ARG A 76 -17.37 5.90 -42.69
N ASP A 77 -18.62 5.52 -42.96
CA ASP A 77 -19.57 6.41 -43.61
C ASP A 77 -20.15 7.44 -42.63
N GLU A 78 -21.05 8.31 -43.11
CA GLU A 78 -21.70 9.36 -42.31
C GLU A 78 -22.54 8.80 -41.14
N ASP A 79 -23.03 7.57 -41.27
CA ASP A 79 -23.78 6.84 -40.24
C ASP A 79 -22.85 6.01 -39.32
N CYS A 80 -21.53 6.20 -39.44
CA CYS A 80 -20.47 5.47 -38.73
C CYS A 80 -20.41 3.96 -39.03
N ASN A 81 -20.98 3.47 -40.12
CA ASN A 81 -20.83 2.08 -40.54
C ASN A 81 -19.44 1.83 -41.12
N GLU A 82 -18.88 0.65 -40.81
CA GLU A 82 -17.58 0.21 -41.33
C GLU A 82 -17.72 -0.31 -42.77
N ILE A 83 -17.04 0.35 -43.72
CA ILE A 83 -16.88 -0.12 -45.09
C ILE A 83 -15.49 -0.72 -45.22
N ARG A 84 -15.42 -2.05 -45.26
CA ARG A 84 -14.18 -2.84 -45.34
C ARG A 84 -13.66 -2.94 -46.77
N MET A 85 -12.35 -2.97 -46.90
CA MET A 85 -11.64 -3.18 -48.17
C MET A 85 -11.24 -4.65 -48.35
N ASP A 86 -10.59 -4.95 -49.48
CA ASP A 86 -10.00 -6.27 -49.74
C ASP A 86 -8.94 -6.63 -48.69
N GLU A 87 -8.90 -7.91 -48.31
CA GLU A 87 -7.89 -8.46 -47.38
C GLU A 87 -6.54 -8.67 -48.08
N SER A 88 -5.45 -8.50 -47.33
CA SER A 88 -4.11 -8.88 -47.76
C SER A 88 -3.96 -10.39 -47.97
N GLU A 89 -2.87 -10.80 -48.61
CA GLU A 89 -2.40 -12.19 -48.50
C GLU A 89 -2.16 -12.56 -47.03
N ARG A 90 -2.37 -13.85 -46.71
CA ARG A 90 -2.15 -14.39 -45.38
C ARG A 90 -0.66 -14.67 -45.15
N ILE A 91 -0.14 -14.26 -44.00
CA ILE A 91 1.20 -14.65 -43.55
C ILE A 91 1.10 -15.58 -42.35
N SER A 92 2.01 -16.54 -42.21
CA SER A 92 2.06 -17.42 -41.03
C SER A 92 2.99 -16.90 -39.94
N PHE A 93 2.70 -17.26 -38.70
CA PHE A 93 3.52 -16.96 -37.54
C PHE A 93 3.25 -17.95 -36.40
N THR A 94 4.22 -18.06 -35.50
CA THR A 94 4.18 -19.01 -34.39
C THR A 94 4.76 -18.33 -33.15
N THR A 95 4.02 -18.27 -32.05
CA THR A 95 4.51 -17.65 -30.80
C THR A 95 5.36 -18.64 -30.02
N ILE A 96 6.36 -18.13 -29.29
CA ILE A 96 7.35 -18.94 -28.56
C ILE A 96 7.40 -18.50 -27.10
N SER A 97 7.59 -19.44 -26.16
CA SER A 97 7.78 -19.10 -24.75
C SER A 97 9.26 -18.96 -24.40
N ASP A 98 9.64 -17.83 -23.82
CA ASP A 98 11.03 -17.53 -23.44
C ASP A 98 11.42 -18.13 -22.06
N SER A 99 10.46 -18.69 -21.30
CA SER A 99 10.69 -19.23 -19.95
C SER A 99 9.73 -20.38 -19.63
N VAL A 100 10.13 -21.30 -18.74
CA VAL A 100 9.25 -22.39 -18.29
C VAL A 100 8.19 -21.83 -17.35
N LYS A 101 6.92 -21.99 -17.70
CA LYS A 101 5.80 -21.69 -16.79
C LYS A 101 5.39 -22.96 -16.06
N ALA A 102 5.35 -22.92 -14.72
CA ALA A 102 4.79 -23.95 -13.86
C ALA A 102 4.25 -23.30 -12.56
N PRO A 103 3.25 -23.89 -11.88
CA PRO A 103 2.78 -23.41 -10.59
C PRO A 103 3.94 -23.26 -9.60
N LYS A 104 4.07 -22.11 -8.94
CA LYS A 104 5.12 -21.92 -7.92
C LYS A 104 4.85 -22.75 -6.66
N LYS A 105 3.58 -22.95 -6.30
CA LYS A 105 3.17 -23.74 -5.14
C LYS A 105 1.89 -24.52 -5.41
N ILE A 106 1.83 -25.77 -4.92
CA ILE A 106 0.64 -26.64 -4.93
C ILE A 106 0.41 -27.11 -3.49
N CYS A 107 -0.83 -27.01 -3.01
CA CYS A 107 -1.21 -27.49 -1.68
C CYS A 107 -2.08 -28.75 -1.85
N LEU A 108 -1.71 -29.84 -1.15
CA LEU A 108 -2.40 -31.12 -1.21
C LEU A 108 -2.73 -31.65 0.19
N ARG A 109 -3.72 -32.51 0.27
CA ARG A 109 -3.94 -33.37 1.43
C ARG A 109 -3.33 -34.74 1.21
N SER A 110 -3.02 -35.46 2.30
CA SER A 110 -2.61 -36.87 2.22
C SER A 110 -3.66 -37.68 1.48
N GLY A 111 -3.24 -38.41 0.45
CA GLY A 111 -4.10 -39.19 -0.45
C GLY A 111 -4.56 -38.44 -1.70
N GLU A 112 -4.38 -37.12 -1.79
CA GLU A 112 -4.75 -36.35 -2.98
C GLU A 112 -3.72 -36.49 -4.11
N ARG A 113 -4.22 -36.32 -5.32
CA ARG A 113 -3.43 -36.26 -6.55
C ARG A 113 -3.68 -34.96 -7.27
N ALA A 114 -2.66 -34.41 -7.90
CA ALA A 114 -2.76 -33.26 -8.77
C ALA A 114 -1.81 -33.43 -9.95
N ARG A 115 -2.03 -32.70 -11.04
CA ARG A 115 -1.09 -32.68 -12.15
C ARG A 115 -0.41 -31.32 -12.22
N ILE A 116 0.91 -31.32 -12.38
CA ILE A 116 1.66 -30.09 -12.63
C ILE A 116 1.38 -29.67 -14.08
N ALA A 117 0.74 -28.52 -14.24
CA ALA A 117 0.64 -27.86 -15.53
C ALA A 117 1.96 -27.14 -15.85
N TYR A 118 2.48 -27.28 -17.06
CA TYR A 118 3.68 -26.55 -17.49
C TYR A 118 3.63 -26.20 -18.98
N GLU A 119 4.35 -25.14 -19.38
CA GLU A 119 4.46 -24.66 -20.77
C GLU A 119 5.89 -24.20 -21.07
N TYR A 120 6.48 -24.64 -22.19
CA TYR A 120 7.82 -24.23 -22.65
C TYR A 120 8.12 -24.65 -24.11
N SER A 121 8.39 -23.67 -24.99
CA SER A 121 8.89 -23.82 -26.38
C SER A 121 8.09 -24.72 -27.35
N ASP A 122 8.29 -24.51 -28.66
CA ASP A 122 7.64 -25.25 -29.77
C ASP A 122 8.32 -26.57 -30.11
N ASP A 123 9.58 -26.72 -29.68
CA ASP A 123 10.50 -27.68 -30.26
C ASP A 123 11.21 -28.50 -29.18
N VAL A 124 10.48 -29.08 -28.22
CA VAL A 124 11.07 -30.08 -27.31
C VAL A 124 10.07 -31.11 -26.75
N THR A 125 10.47 -32.37 -26.84
CA THR A 125 10.03 -33.59 -26.13
C THR A 125 9.80 -33.43 -24.61
N TYR A 126 8.96 -34.31 -24.05
CA TYR A 126 8.55 -34.41 -22.63
C TYR A 126 9.68 -34.10 -21.61
N PRO A 127 9.45 -33.21 -20.61
CA PRO A 127 10.40 -32.92 -19.55
C PRO A 127 10.50 -34.07 -18.54
N GLU A 128 11.58 -34.08 -17.78
CA GLU A 128 11.77 -34.97 -16.63
C GLU A 128 11.27 -34.29 -15.34
N PHE A 129 10.65 -35.08 -14.45
CA PHE A 129 10.15 -34.61 -13.16
C PHE A 129 10.87 -35.30 -12.02
N GLU A 130 11.26 -34.54 -11.01
CA GLU A 130 11.91 -35.08 -9.82
C GLU A 130 11.34 -34.43 -8.55
N SER A 131 11.05 -35.24 -7.53
CA SER A 131 10.74 -34.72 -6.19
C SER A 131 11.98 -34.80 -5.30
N ASN A 132 12.33 -33.70 -4.65
CA ASN A 132 13.39 -33.69 -3.65
C ASN A 132 13.02 -34.42 -2.34
N ASN A 133 11.73 -34.74 -2.15
CA ASN A 133 11.24 -35.46 -0.98
C ASN A 133 10.07 -36.41 -1.34
N PRO A 134 10.37 -37.55 -2.00
CA PRO A 134 9.37 -38.54 -2.43
C PRO A 134 8.53 -39.12 -1.29
N SER A 135 9.01 -38.99 -0.05
CA SER A 135 8.29 -39.47 1.14
C SER A 135 7.10 -38.59 1.51
N VAL A 136 7.03 -37.34 1.02
CA VAL A 136 5.93 -36.39 1.21
C VAL A 136 5.00 -36.39 0.00
N VAL A 137 5.58 -36.30 -1.21
CA VAL A 137 4.85 -36.35 -2.48
C VAL A 137 5.74 -36.99 -3.56
N THR A 138 5.20 -37.89 -4.37
CA THR A 138 5.89 -38.38 -5.58
C THR A 138 5.35 -37.70 -6.82
N VAL A 139 6.16 -37.63 -7.87
CA VAL A 139 5.76 -37.20 -9.21
C VAL A 139 6.11 -38.31 -10.21
N ASN A 140 5.26 -38.54 -11.22
CA ASN A 140 5.55 -39.48 -12.32
C ASN A 140 5.98 -38.75 -13.61
N ASP A 141 6.37 -39.52 -14.63
CA ASP A 141 6.84 -39.00 -15.93
C ASP A 141 5.82 -38.12 -16.68
N ASN A 142 4.55 -38.15 -16.28
CA ASN A 142 3.48 -37.32 -16.85
C ASN A 142 3.19 -36.05 -16.03
N GLY A 143 3.96 -35.79 -14.97
CA GLY A 143 3.78 -34.67 -14.04
C GLY A 143 2.66 -34.86 -13.02
N GLU A 144 2.20 -36.09 -12.78
CA GLU A 144 1.15 -36.39 -11.78
C GLU A 144 1.76 -36.57 -10.39
N LEU A 145 1.31 -35.74 -9.46
CA LEU A 145 1.65 -35.74 -8.04
C LEU A 145 0.76 -36.68 -7.25
N THR A 146 1.34 -37.40 -6.29
CA THR A 146 0.61 -38.16 -5.27
C THR A 146 1.13 -37.81 -3.89
N ALA A 147 0.28 -37.21 -3.05
CA ALA A 147 0.65 -36.79 -1.70
C ALA A 147 0.46 -37.92 -0.69
N PHE A 148 1.47 -38.16 0.17
CA PHE A 148 1.46 -39.27 1.13
C PHE A 148 1.29 -38.81 2.57
N ARG A 149 2.09 -37.84 3.02
CA ARG A 149 2.11 -37.42 4.43
C ARG A 149 2.52 -35.97 4.55
N LYS A 150 2.25 -35.41 5.73
CA LYS A 150 2.56 -34.02 6.08
C LYS A 150 4.01 -33.66 5.82
N GLY A 151 4.24 -32.51 5.20
CA GLY A 151 5.56 -31.95 4.93
C GLY A 151 5.57 -31.04 3.71
N GLU A 152 6.76 -30.57 3.35
CA GLU A 152 6.99 -29.85 2.08
C GLU A 152 7.97 -30.64 1.21
N ALA A 153 7.81 -30.51 -0.10
CA ALA A 153 8.72 -31.03 -1.11
C ALA A 153 8.72 -30.09 -2.31
N ASP A 154 9.83 -30.01 -3.01
CA ASP A 154 9.91 -29.31 -4.29
C ASP A 154 9.95 -30.33 -5.42
N ILE A 155 9.23 -30.00 -6.50
CA ILE A 155 9.20 -30.76 -7.74
C ILE A 155 9.96 -29.97 -8.79
N THR A 156 11.09 -30.52 -9.23
CA THR A 156 11.88 -29.96 -10.31
C THR A 156 11.39 -30.50 -11.65
N ILE A 157 11.21 -29.61 -12.62
CA ILE A 157 10.82 -29.90 -13.99
C ILE A 157 12.02 -29.54 -14.85
N THR A 158 12.61 -30.50 -15.56
CA THR A 158 13.84 -30.28 -16.34
C THR A 158 13.60 -30.60 -17.81
N PHE A 159 13.88 -29.66 -18.69
CA PHE A 159 13.75 -29.83 -20.14
C PHE A 159 15.07 -30.30 -20.76
N PRO A 160 15.04 -31.04 -21.90
CA PRO A 160 16.24 -31.54 -22.58
C PRO A 160 17.32 -30.49 -22.92
N ASN A 161 16.96 -29.22 -23.03
CA ASN A 161 17.89 -28.13 -23.28
C ASN A 161 18.51 -27.54 -22.00
N GLY A 162 18.26 -28.14 -20.84
CA GLY A 162 18.83 -27.76 -19.55
C GLY A 162 18.06 -26.67 -18.79
N VAL A 163 16.96 -26.15 -19.33
CA VAL A 163 16.10 -25.20 -18.60
C VAL A 163 15.26 -25.95 -17.58
N SER A 164 15.11 -25.40 -16.37
CA SER A 164 14.35 -26.04 -15.30
C SER A 164 13.41 -25.07 -14.57
N ALA A 165 12.30 -25.58 -14.05
CA ALA A 165 11.42 -24.88 -13.11
C ALA A 165 11.23 -25.71 -11.83
N VAL A 166 10.82 -25.04 -10.75
CA VAL A 166 10.54 -25.68 -9.46
C VAL A 166 9.13 -25.33 -8.99
N THR A 167 8.35 -26.36 -8.68
CA THR A 167 7.03 -26.25 -8.07
C THR A 167 7.10 -26.77 -6.63
N SER A 168 6.89 -25.89 -5.66
CA SER A 168 6.85 -26.30 -4.25
C SER A 168 5.51 -26.96 -3.92
N VAL A 169 5.51 -28.04 -3.15
CA VAL A 169 4.31 -28.81 -2.78
C VAL A 169 4.24 -28.91 -1.27
N SER A 170 3.12 -28.46 -0.69
CA SER A 170 2.86 -28.56 0.75
C SER A 170 1.73 -29.55 0.99
N VAL A 171 2.00 -30.60 1.77
CA VAL A 171 1.03 -31.65 2.11
C VAL A 171 0.59 -31.49 3.56
N ASN A 172 -0.72 -31.51 3.83
CA ASN A 172 -1.30 -31.45 5.18
C ASN A 172 -0.65 -30.37 6.07
N ARG A 173 -0.49 -29.16 5.54
CA ARG A 173 0.22 -28.06 6.21
C ARG A 173 -0.27 -27.90 7.66
N ASP A 174 0.68 -27.87 8.60
CA ASP A 174 0.37 -27.58 9.99
C ASP A 174 0.01 -26.12 10.11
N TYR A 175 -1.21 -25.83 10.53
CA TYR A 175 -1.60 -24.46 10.85
C TYR A 175 -1.60 -24.20 12.36
N SER A 176 -1.09 -25.12 13.20
CA SER A 176 -1.06 -24.93 14.66
C SER A 176 -0.16 -23.78 15.11
N SER A 177 0.88 -23.42 14.36
CA SER A 177 1.66 -22.20 14.59
C SER A 177 0.88 -20.89 14.33
N TYR A 178 -0.30 -20.98 13.72
CA TYR A 178 -1.19 -19.84 13.44
C TYR A 178 -2.26 -19.66 14.51
N MET A 179 -2.34 -20.53 15.51
CA MET A 179 -3.32 -20.44 16.60
C MET A 179 -3.13 -19.19 17.49
N THR A 180 -1.98 -18.52 17.41
CA THR A 180 -1.70 -17.21 18.03
C THR A 180 -1.58 -16.06 17.02
N ALA A 181 -1.77 -16.33 15.72
CA ALA A 181 -1.60 -15.34 14.66
C ALA A 181 -2.91 -14.61 14.36
N LYS A 182 -2.84 -13.31 14.06
CA LYS A 182 -3.97 -12.55 13.53
C LYS A 182 -4.05 -12.74 12.03
N GLY A 183 -5.23 -13.07 11.55
CA GLY A 183 -5.54 -13.24 10.14
C GLY A 183 -6.13 -11.96 9.59
N ARG A 184 -5.71 -11.52 8.40
CA ARG A 184 -6.18 -10.26 7.81
C ARG A 184 -6.52 -10.44 6.34
N ILE A 185 -7.80 -10.26 6.03
CA ILE A 185 -8.36 -10.41 4.70
C ILE A 185 -8.80 -9.05 4.21
N VAL A 186 -8.53 -8.75 2.95
CA VAL A 186 -9.01 -7.54 2.30
C VAL A 186 -10.01 -7.90 1.21
N ILE A 187 -11.13 -7.20 1.20
CA ILE A 187 -12.19 -7.36 0.21
C ILE A 187 -12.37 -6.01 -0.47
N THR A 188 -12.23 -5.98 -1.79
CA THR A 188 -12.38 -4.78 -2.61
C THR A 188 -13.61 -4.86 -3.48
N GLY A 189 -14.06 -3.72 -3.99
CA GLY A 189 -15.16 -3.64 -4.96
C GLY A 189 -14.75 -3.95 -6.39
N ASP A 190 -15.38 -3.25 -7.33
CA ASP A 190 -15.36 -3.59 -8.76
C ASP A 190 -14.00 -3.29 -9.41
N LEU A 191 -13.38 -4.33 -9.96
CA LEU A 191 -12.17 -4.28 -10.78
C LEU A 191 -12.57 -4.23 -12.25
N MET A 192 -12.82 -3.01 -12.72
CA MET A 192 -13.13 -2.75 -14.11
C MET A 192 -11.85 -2.41 -14.88
N CYS A 193 -11.82 -2.73 -16.17
CA CYS A 193 -10.77 -2.26 -17.07
C CYS A 193 -11.41 -1.61 -18.29
N ASN A 194 -11.99 -0.43 -18.09
CA ASN A 194 -12.79 0.24 -19.12
C ASN A 194 -11.95 0.59 -20.36
N ALA A 195 -12.64 0.86 -21.48
CA ALA A 195 -12.02 1.14 -22.78
C ALA A 195 -10.89 2.19 -22.74
N TRP A 196 -11.01 3.26 -21.94
CA TRP A 196 -9.97 4.29 -21.85
C TRP A 196 -8.66 3.71 -21.27
N MET A 197 -8.75 2.91 -20.21
CA MET A 197 -7.58 2.28 -19.58
C MET A 197 -6.89 1.32 -20.56
N GLN A 198 -7.69 0.50 -21.26
CA GLN A 198 -7.16 -0.44 -22.25
C GLN A 198 -6.49 0.30 -23.42
N ARG A 199 -7.06 1.41 -23.90
CA ARG A 199 -6.47 2.23 -24.95
C ARG A 199 -5.11 2.79 -24.52
N LYS A 200 -4.99 3.27 -23.28
CA LYS A 200 -3.72 3.78 -22.74
C LYS A 200 -2.69 2.67 -22.55
N ALA A 201 -3.07 1.56 -21.93
CA ALA A 201 -2.20 0.42 -21.75
C ALA A 201 -1.73 -0.18 -23.09
N SER A 202 -2.55 -0.10 -24.15
CA SER A 202 -2.17 -0.59 -25.49
C SER A 202 -0.94 0.13 -26.08
N GLU A 203 -0.63 1.34 -25.61
CA GLU A 203 0.58 2.08 -26.00
C GLU A 203 1.85 1.53 -25.34
N ASP A 204 1.69 0.71 -24.29
CA ASP A 204 2.76 0.06 -23.53
C ASP A 204 2.50 -1.45 -23.35
N ASN A 205 2.24 -2.13 -24.47
CA ASN A 205 2.09 -3.60 -24.53
C ASN A 205 0.99 -4.20 -23.63
N TYR A 206 -0.02 -3.39 -23.28
CA TYR A 206 -1.06 -3.71 -22.31
C TYR A 206 -0.52 -3.97 -20.90
N ASP A 207 0.51 -3.24 -20.46
CA ASP A 207 0.94 -3.25 -19.07
C ASP A 207 -0.02 -2.45 -18.19
N PHE A 208 -0.59 -3.11 -17.18
CA PHE A 208 -1.49 -2.52 -16.19
C PHE A 208 -0.84 -2.40 -14.80
N SER A 209 0.37 -2.93 -14.61
CA SER A 209 1.08 -2.95 -13.33
C SER A 209 1.22 -1.55 -12.70
N PRO A 210 1.48 -0.47 -13.47
CA PRO A 210 1.58 0.87 -12.90
C PRO A 210 0.31 1.33 -12.16
N ALA A 211 -0.88 0.88 -12.59
CA ALA A 211 -2.14 1.27 -11.96
C ALA A 211 -2.29 0.74 -10.53
N PHE A 212 -1.67 -0.41 -10.25
CA PHE A 212 -1.80 -1.12 -8.98
C PHE A 212 -0.56 -1.02 -8.08
N LYS A 213 0.44 -0.20 -8.45
CA LYS A 213 1.68 -0.07 -7.68
C LYS A 213 1.42 0.25 -6.20
N LEU A 214 0.64 1.30 -5.92
CA LEU A 214 0.33 1.73 -4.56
C LEU A 214 -0.60 0.74 -3.84
N VAL A 215 -1.48 0.06 -4.58
CA VAL A 215 -2.30 -1.04 -4.05
C VAL A 215 -1.41 -2.17 -3.55
N ARG A 216 -0.40 -2.58 -4.31
CA ARG A 216 0.54 -3.64 -3.91
C ARG A 216 1.33 -3.23 -2.67
N GLU A 217 1.82 -2.00 -2.63
CA GLU A 217 2.55 -1.46 -1.48
C GLU A 217 1.66 -1.43 -0.23
N ARG A 218 0.39 -1.03 -0.39
CA ARG A 218 -0.55 -0.87 0.73
C ARG A 218 -1.21 -2.16 1.19
N LEU A 219 -1.55 -3.07 0.28
CA LEU A 219 -2.41 -4.24 0.53
C LEU A 219 -1.70 -5.58 0.30
N GLY A 220 -0.55 -5.61 -0.38
CA GLY A 220 0.14 -6.86 -0.77
C GLY A 220 0.73 -7.66 0.39
N HIS A 221 0.62 -7.17 1.63
CA HIS A 221 1.11 -7.81 2.85
C HIS A 221 0.00 -8.44 3.71
N PHE A 222 -1.26 -8.33 3.28
CA PHE A 222 -2.40 -9.02 3.90
C PHE A 222 -2.44 -10.50 3.47
N ASP A 223 -3.14 -11.35 4.22
CA ASP A 223 -3.15 -12.81 3.96
C ASP A 223 -3.86 -13.15 2.65
N HIS A 224 -4.99 -12.46 2.41
CA HIS A 224 -5.84 -12.65 1.26
C HIS A 224 -6.35 -11.31 0.74
N LEU A 225 -6.36 -11.15 -0.57
CA LEU A 225 -6.90 -9.98 -1.27
C LEU A 225 -7.93 -10.47 -2.30
N ILE A 226 -9.19 -10.08 -2.06
CA ILE A 226 -10.38 -10.51 -2.79
C ILE A 226 -10.93 -9.32 -3.57
N GLY A 227 -11.25 -9.49 -4.86
CA GLY A 227 -11.88 -8.42 -5.65
C GLY A 227 -12.91 -8.93 -6.65
N ASN A 228 -13.87 -8.08 -7.04
CA ASN A 228 -14.85 -8.42 -8.08
C ASN A 228 -14.29 -8.12 -9.47
N LEU A 229 -13.97 -9.15 -10.24
CA LEU A 229 -13.56 -9.01 -11.64
C LEU A 229 -14.78 -8.75 -12.51
N GLU A 230 -15.18 -7.48 -12.62
CA GLU A 230 -16.34 -7.05 -13.41
C GLU A 230 -15.99 -6.82 -14.89
N THR A 231 -15.31 -7.81 -15.46
CA THR A 231 -14.97 -7.88 -16.87
C THR A 231 -14.64 -9.32 -17.24
N VAL A 232 -14.93 -9.70 -18.48
CA VAL A 232 -14.44 -10.94 -19.08
C VAL A 232 -12.97 -10.77 -19.45
N VAL A 233 -12.20 -11.83 -19.38
CA VAL A 233 -10.81 -11.88 -19.85
C VAL A 233 -10.70 -12.96 -20.91
N TYR A 234 -10.92 -12.55 -22.17
CA TYR A 234 -10.85 -13.44 -23.31
C TYR A 234 -10.04 -12.84 -24.45
N ASP A 235 -8.77 -13.23 -24.50
CA ASP A 235 -7.82 -12.74 -25.50
C ASP A 235 -8.15 -13.18 -26.94
N ASN A 236 -9.17 -14.00 -27.22
CA ASN A 236 -9.61 -14.30 -28.60
C ASN A 236 -10.83 -13.50 -29.06
N ALA A 237 -11.52 -12.78 -28.16
CA ALA A 237 -12.57 -11.84 -28.52
C ALA A 237 -12.02 -10.39 -28.53
N PRO A 238 -12.60 -9.46 -29.32
CA PRO A 238 -12.21 -8.05 -29.27
C PRO A 238 -12.26 -7.48 -27.86
N TYR A 239 -11.30 -6.64 -27.50
CA TYR A 239 -11.33 -5.92 -26.22
C TYR A 239 -12.34 -4.77 -26.26
N GLU A 240 -12.74 -4.27 -25.09
CA GLU A 240 -13.77 -3.23 -24.95
C GLU A 240 -13.50 -1.99 -25.81
N TRP A 241 -12.24 -1.54 -25.88
CA TRP A 241 -11.89 -0.37 -26.69
C TRP A 241 -11.83 -0.64 -28.20
N GLU A 242 -11.77 -1.91 -28.61
CA GLU A 242 -11.64 -2.31 -30.01
C GLU A 242 -12.99 -2.44 -30.71
N MET A 243 -14.03 -2.88 -29.97
CA MET A 243 -15.35 -3.13 -30.54
C MET A 243 -16.44 -2.99 -29.48
N LEU A 244 -17.49 -2.23 -29.83
CA LEU A 244 -18.72 -2.17 -29.04
C LEU A 244 -19.54 -3.43 -29.29
N ARG A 245 -20.18 -3.95 -28.23
CA ARG A 245 -20.94 -5.20 -28.24
C ARG A 245 -22.18 -5.12 -29.13
N THR A 246 -22.83 -3.97 -29.17
CA THR A 246 -24.05 -3.75 -29.96
C THR A 246 -23.90 -2.51 -30.83
N SER A 247 -24.61 -2.46 -31.96
CA SER A 247 -24.71 -1.26 -32.79
C SER A 247 -25.33 -0.05 -32.07
N ARG A 248 -25.91 -0.27 -30.88
CA ARG A 248 -26.42 0.77 -29.97
C ARG A 248 -25.39 1.25 -28.95
N GLY A 249 -24.15 0.76 -29.04
CA GLY A 249 -23.01 1.28 -28.29
C GLY A 249 -22.79 0.68 -26.91
N THR A 250 -23.38 -0.48 -26.60
CA THR A 250 -23.09 -1.16 -25.32
C THR A 250 -21.64 -1.64 -25.29
N PRO A 251 -20.87 -1.40 -24.22
CA PRO A 251 -19.51 -1.91 -24.12
C PRO A 251 -19.48 -3.45 -24.18
N ASN A 252 -18.47 -3.99 -24.85
CA ASN A 252 -18.11 -5.40 -24.71
C ASN A 252 -17.06 -5.47 -23.60
N CYS A 253 -17.45 -5.66 -22.33
CA CYS A 253 -16.53 -5.58 -21.17
C CYS A 253 -15.56 -6.76 -21.14
N ASN A 254 -14.67 -6.81 -22.12
CA ASN A 254 -13.62 -7.78 -22.31
C ASN A 254 -12.27 -7.09 -22.23
N THR A 255 -11.37 -7.70 -21.46
CA THR A 255 -10.11 -7.11 -21.04
C THR A 255 -8.93 -8.01 -21.41
N PRO A 256 -7.74 -7.46 -21.73
CA PRO A 256 -6.55 -8.27 -21.99
C PRO A 256 -6.13 -9.11 -20.78
N SER A 257 -5.62 -10.33 -21.01
CA SER A 257 -5.15 -11.23 -19.94
C SER A 257 -4.01 -10.67 -19.07
N THR A 258 -3.28 -9.66 -19.56
CA THR A 258 -2.27 -8.97 -18.75
C THR A 258 -2.86 -8.21 -17.57
N PHE A 259 -4.14 -7.85 -17.60
CA PHE A 259 -4.82 -7.27 -16.44
C PHE A 259 -4.86 -8.27 -15.28
N LEU A 260 -5.16 -9.54 -15.54
CA LEU A 260 -5.11 -10.60 -14.51
C LEU A 260 -3.70 -10.78 -13.94
N ARG A 261 -2.65 -10.66 -14.78
CA ARG A 261 -1.26 -10.72 -14.30
C ARG A 261 -0.95 -9.56 -13.35
N ALA A 262 -1.36 -8.34 -13.70
CA ALA A 262 -1.19 -7.17 -12.83
C ALA A 262 -1.94 -7.35 -11.49
N LEU A 263 -3.15 -7.91 -11.51
CA LEU A 263 -3.88 -8.25 -10.28
C LEU A 263 -3.12 -9.30 -9.45
N LYS A 264 -2.60 -10.36 -10.08
CA LYS A 264 -1.82 -11.39 -9.39
C LYS A 264 -0.56 -10.82 -8.73
N ASP A 265 0.18 -10.01 -9.46
CA ASP A 265 1.43 -9.40 -8.97
C ASP A 265 1.19 -8.37 -7.86
N THR A 266 -0.02 -7.81 -7.80
CA THR A 266 -0.48 -6.93 -6.73
C THR A 266 -0.76 -7.68 -5.44
N GLY A 267 -1.16 -8.95 -5.53
CA GLY A 267 -1.47 -9.81 -4.39
C GLY A 267 -2.88 -10.39 -4.40
N PHE A 268 -3.70 -10.12 -5.42
CA PHE A 268 -5.02 -10.74 -5.52
C PHE A 268 -4.87 -12.27 -5.65
N ASP A 269 -5.56 -12.99 -4.78
CA ASP A 269 -5.58 -14.46 -4.74
C ASP A 269 -6.99 -15.02 -4.83
N VAL A 270 -8.02 -14.17 -4.77
CA VAL A 270 -9.41 -14.53 -5.07
C VAL A 270 -10.06 -13.47 -5.98
N LEU A 271 -10.73 -13.91 -7.04
CA LEU A 271 -11.55 -13.07 -7.89
C LEU A 271 -12.99 -13.56 -7.94
N VAL A 272 -13.92 -12.66 -7.62
CA VAL A 272 -15.36 -12.86 -7.79
C VAL A 272 -15.71 -12.61 -9.25
N THR A 273 -16.42 -13.54 -9.86
CA THR A 273 -16.88 -13.46 -11.27
C THR A 273 -18.39 -13.61 -11.40
N ALA A 274 -19.12 -13.79 -10.30
CA ALA A 274 -20.58 -13.71 -10.29
C ALA A 274 -21.01 -12.24 -10.33
N ASN A 275 -21.09 -11.68 -11.55
CA ASN A 275 -21.53 -10.32 -11.85
C ASN A 275 -22.20 -10.28 -13.22
N ASN A 276 -22.84 -9.18 -13.57
CA ASN A 276 -23.62 -9.05 -14.82
C ASN A 276 -22.77 -9.11 -16.10
N HIS A 277 -21.46 -8.85 -16.01
CA HIS A 277 -20.53 -8.81 -17.15
C HIS A 277 -19.88 -10.16 -17.47
N ASN A 278 -20.09 -11.19 -16.65
CA ASN A 278 -19.42 -12.47 -16.79
C ASN A 278 -19.71 -13.22 -18.11
N LEU A 279 -20.80 -12.89 -18.81
CA LEU A 279 -21.19 -13.46 -20.10
C LEU A 279 -21.08 -12.47 -21.28
N ASP A 280 -20.36 -11.36 -21.14
CA ASP A 280 -20.25 -10.36 -22.20
C ASP A 280 -19.58 -10.89 -23.49
N CYS A 281 -18.73 -11.91 -23.38
CA CYS A 281 -18.18 -12.69 -24.52
C CYS A 281 -18.80 -14.10 -24.64
N GLY A 282 -20.00 -14.31 -24.10
CA GLY A 282 -20.70 -15.59 -24.07
C GLY A 282 -20.04 -16.64 -23.16
N SER A 283 -20.60 -17.85 -23.19
CA SER A 283 -20.16 -18.98 -22.33
C SER A 283 -18.70 -19.39 -22.56
N GLU A 284 -18.18 -19.26 -23.79
CA GLU A 284 -16.76 -19.52 -24.11
C GLU A 284 -15.84 -18.49 -23.44
N GLY A 285 -16.20 -17.20 -23.48
CA GLY A 285 -15.44 -16.15 -22.82
C GLY A 285 -15.38 -16.32 -21.30
N LEU A 286 -16.50 -16.71 -20.67
CA LEU A 286 -16.52 -17.02 -19.23
C LEU A 286 -15.62 -18.22 -18.91
N LYS A 287 -15.71 -19.30 -19.70
CA LYS A 287 -14.86 -20.50 -19.52
C LYS A 287 -13.38 -20.15 -19.56
N GLU A 288 -12.98 -19.37 -20.57
CA GLU A 288 -11.58 -19.00 -20.77
C GLU A 288 -11.09 -18.06 -19.67
N SER A 289 -11.92 -17.11 -19.23
CA SER A 289 -11.59 -16.22 -18.11
C SER A 289 -11.25 -17.03 -16.86
N ILE A 290 -12.09 -18.00 -16.51
CA ILE A 290 -11.90 -18.85 -15.32
C ILE A 290 -10.67 -19.75 -15.48
N SER A 291 -10.44 -20.28 -16.68
CA SER A 291 -9.24 -21.05 -17.03
C SER A 291 -7.97 -20.21 -16.79
N LEU A 292 -7.95 -18.95 -17.23
CA LEU A 292 -6.82 -18.04 -17.04
C LEU A 292 -6.62 -17.66 -15.57
N ILE A 293 -7.69 -17.33 -14.84
CA ILE A 293 -7.68 -17.04 -13.39
C ILE A 293 -7.02 -18.21 -12.63
N LYS A 294 -7.46 -19.45 -12.90
CA LYS A 294 -6.92 -20.66 -12.27
C LYS A 294 -5.47 -20.90 -12.68
N ARG A 295 -5.10 -20.67 -13.95
CA ARG A 295 -3.73 -20.86 -14.47
C ARG A 295 -2.71 -19.99 -13.75
N ILE A 296 -3.07 -18.76 -13.39
CA ILE A 296 -2.18 -17.83 -12.66
C ILE A 296 -2.24 -18.01 -11.14
N GLY A 297 -2.94 -19.04 -10.65
CA GLY A 297 -3.02 -19.37 -9.23
C GLY A 297 -3.86 -18.39 -8.42
N ILE A 298 -4.93 -17.87 -9.00
CA ILE A 298 -6.01 -17.14 -8.30
C ILE A 298 -7.23 -18.06 -8.22
N LEU A 299 -7.96 -18.01 -7.10
CA LEU A 299 -9.22 -18.70 -6.93
C LEU A 299 -10.35 -17.93 -7.63
N ASN A 300 -11.15 -18.63 -8.43
CA ASN A 300 -12.40 -18.10 -8.97
C ASN A 300 -13.53 -18.32 -7.96
N SER A 301 -14.40 -17.33 -7.77
CA SER A 301 -15.59 -17.44 -6.91
C SER A 301 -16.87 -17.04 -7.65
N GLY A 302 -17.88 -17.92 -7.59
CA GLY A 302 -19.26 -17.61 -7.96
C GLY A 302 -19.75 -18.17 -9.29
N THR A 303 -18.87 -18.54 -10.22
CA THR A 303 -19.24 -19.06 -11.55
C THR A 303 -18.61 -20.43 -11.85
N TYR A 304 -19.11 -21.15 -12.85
CA TYR A 304 -18.64 -22.50 -13.25
C TYR A 304 -18.50 -23.48 -12.07
N PHE A 305 -19.47 -23.44 -11.13
CA PHE A 305 -19.54 -24.30 -9.95
C PHE A 305 -18.41 -24.11 -8.93
N ASP A 306 -17.59 -23.05 -9.05
CA ASP A 306 -16.64 -22.66 -8.00
C ASP A 306 -17.37 -21.83 -6.92
N ASN A 307 -18.34 -22.44 -6.22
CA ASN A 307 -19.16 -21.78 -5.21
C ASN A 307 -19.79 -22.84 -4.27
N PRO A 308 -19.56 -22.81 -2.93
CA PRO A 308 -18.61 -21.94 -2.24
C PRO A 308 -17.16 -22.30 -2.56
N ILE A 309 -16.26 -21.34 -2.41
CA ILE A 309 -14.83 -21.64 -2.28
C ILE A 309 -14.37 -21.53 -0.84
N TYR A 310 -13.26 -22.19 -0.51
CA TYR A 310 -12.73 -22.22 0.85
C TYR A 310 -11.25 -21.83 0.91
N PHE A 311 -10.89 -21.04 1.90
CA PHE A 311 -9.51 -20.69 2.22
C PHE A 311 -9.34 -20.55 3.75
N TYR A 312 -8.12 -20.28 4.20
CA TYR A 312 -7.78 -20.24 5.63
C TYR A 312 -7.00 -18.97 5.96
N SER A 313 -7.42 -18.24 6.98
CA SER A 313 -6.66 -17.14 7.59
C SER A 313 -6.60 -17.37 9.10
N ALA A 314 -5.44 -17.19 9.73
CA ALA A 314 -5.21 -17.52 11.16
C ALA A 314 -5.71 -18.92 11.60
N GLY A 315 -5.64 -19.92 10.70
CA GLY A 315 -6.14 -21.27 10.97
C GLY A 315 -7.67 -21.40 11.05
N ILE A 316 -8.42 -20.33 10.75
CA ILE A 316 -9.89 -20.31 10.66
C ILE A 316 -10.28 -20.69 9.23
N LYS A 317 -11.19 -21.67 9.09
CA LYS A 317 -11.70 -22.04 7.76
C LYS A 317 -12.80 -21.10 7.32
N ILE A 318 -12.61 -20.45 6.17
CA ILE A 318 -13.53 -19.45 5.64
C ILE A 318 -14.17 -19.98 4.38
N ALA A 319 -15.49 -19.79 4.26
CA ALA A 319 -16.21 -19.98 3.00
C ALA A 319 -16.50 -18.61 2.38
N LEU A 320 -16.18 -18.45 1.10
CA LEU A 320 -16.66 -17.34 0.29
C LEU A 320 -17.73 -17.86 -0.66
N ILE A 321 -18.90 -17.25 -0.59
CA ILE A 321 -20.03 -17.46 -1.50
C ILE A 321 -20.20 -16.20 -2.32
N SER A 322 -20.24 -16.30 -3.65
CA SER A 322 -20.43 -15.14 -4.51
C SER A 322 -21.62 -15.32 -5.45
N LEU A 323 -22.51 -14.33 -5.50
CA LEU A 323 -23.77 -14.40 -6.23
C LEU A 323 -24.12 -13.05 -6.88
N THR A 324 -24.87 -13.09 -7.99
CA THR A 324 -25.35 -11.88 -8.67
C THR A 324 -26.86 -11.86 -8.84
N MET A 325 -27.47 -10.71 -8.61
CA MET A 325 -28.88 -10.43 -8.90
C MET A 325 -29.07 -9.70 -10.24
N VAL A 326 -27.97 -9.34 -10.91
CA VAL A 326 -27.98 -8.49 -12.10
C VAL A 326 -27.48 -9.31 -13.29
N SER A 327 -28.19 -9.22 -14.41
CA SER A 327 -27.83 -9.93 -15.63
C SER A 327 -27.97 -9.01 -16.84
N ASN A 328 -26.99 -9.04 -17.73
CA ASN A 328 -27.07 -8.36 -19.03
C ASN A 328 -27.96 -9.12 -20.04
N LEU A 329 -28.54 -10.27 -19.65
CA LEU A 329 -29.40 -11.15 -20.47
C LEU A 329 -28.74 -11.66 -21.76
N ILE A 330 -27.41 -11.73 -21.76
CA ILE A 330 -26.59 -12.24 -22.86
C ILE A 330 -26.46 -13.75 -22.63
N ASP A 331 -27.13 -14.52 -23.49
CA ASP A 331 -27.18 -16.00 -23.43
C ASP A 331 -28.11 -16.59 -22.35
N LYS A 332 -29.43 -16.44 -22.55
CA LYS A 332 -30.50 -17.04 -21.72
C LYS A 332 -30.46 -18.58 -21.64
N ALA A 333 -29.54 -19.24 -22.35
CA ALA A 333 -29.39 -20.69 -22.36
C ALA A 333 -28.34 -21.21 -21.35
N VAL A 334 -27.61 -20.32 -20.65
CA VAL A 334 -26.65 -20.70 -19.61
C VAL A 334 -27.38 -20.98 -18.29
N ASP A 335 -26.97 -22.06 -17.61
CA ASP A 335 -27.51 -22.42 -16.30
C ASP A 335 -27.20 -21.35 -15.25
N ASP A 336 -28.19 -21.03 -14.42
CA ASP A 336 -28.10 -19.99 -13.39
C ASP A 336 -26.92 -20.22 -12.42
N GLN A 337 -26.58 -21.48 -12.09
CA GLN A 337 -25.45 -21.78 -11.21
C GLN A 337 -24.10 -21.57 -11.90
N ILE A 338 -24.03 -21.79 -13.22
CA ILE A 338 -22.82 -21.50 -14.01
C ILE A 338 -22.58 -19.99 -14.04
N ALA A 339 -23.64 -19.19 -14.17
CA ALA A 339 -23.57 -17.73 -14.18
C ALA A 339 -23.51 -17.09 -12.78
N GLY A 340 -23.70 -17.87 -11.72
CA GLY A 340 -23.72 -17.39 -10.33
C GLY A 340 -24.97 -16.57 -9.98
N HIS A 341 -26.07 -16.77 -10.69
CA HIS A 341 -27.33 -16.06 -10.44
C HIS A 341 -27.89 -16.42 -9.05
N TYR A 342 -28.30 -15.38 -8.34
CA TYR A 342 -28.88 -15.48 -7.01
C TYR A 342 -30.31 -16.04 -7.07
N SER A 343 -30.58 -16.98 -6.16
CA SER A 343 -31.93 -17.25 -5.66
C SER A 343 -31.83 -17.60 -4.17
N ASP A 344 -32.90 -17.37 -3.42
CA ASP A 344 -32.98 -17.69 -1.99
C ASP A 344 -32.64 -19.17 -1.72
N GLU A 345 -33.13 -20.08 -2.56
CA GLU A 345 -32.91 -21.53 -2.45
C GLU A 345 -31.44 -21.90 -2.73
N TYR A 346 -30.84 -21.32 -3.76
CA TYR A 346 -29.43 -21.59 -4.09
C TYR A 346 -28.50 -21.04 -3.00
N CYS A 347 -28.71 -19.79 -2.57
CA CYS A 347 -27.95 -19.20 -1.46
C CYS A 347 -28.06 -20.04 -0.18
N SER A 348 -29.27 -20.50 0.16
CA SER A 348 -29.50 -21.38 1.31
C SER A 348 -28.78 -22.73 1.19
N THR A 349 -28.65 -23.25 -0.02
CA THR A 349 -27.94 -24.50 -0.28
C THR A 349 -26.44 -24.31 -0.08
N LEU A 350 -25.86 -23.24 -0.63
CA LEU A 350 -24.43 -22.93 -0.50
C LEU A 350 -24.03 -22.66 0.96
N ILE A 351 -24.85 -21.93 1.73
CA ILE A 351 -24.57 -21.69 3.16
C ILE A 351 -24.64 -23.00 3.96
N ARG A 352 -25.61 -23.87 3.68
CA ARG A 352 -25.68 -25.20 4.33
C ARG A 352 -24.49 -26.06 3.96
N GLU A 353 -24.07 -26.05 2.70
CA GLU A 353 -22.88 -26.75 2.23
C GLU A 353 -21.62 -26.23 2.94
N ALA A 354 -21.43 -24.92 3.01
CA ALA A 354 -20.33 -24.29 3.75
C ALA A 354 -20.25 -24.75 5.20
N LYS A 355 -21.38 -24.72 5.92
CA LYS A 355 -21.48 -25.22 7.30
C LYS A 355 -21.15 -26.71 7.39
N SER A 356 -21.69 -27.54 6.50
CA SER A 356 -21.43 -28.99 6.49
C SER A 356 -19.99 -29.36 6.16
N SER A 357 -19.31 -28.51 5.38
CA SER A 357 -17.89 -28.61 5.05
C SER A 357 -17.00 -28.08 6.17
N GLY A 358 -17.56 -27.66 7.31
CA GLY A 358 -16.82 -27.17 8.48
C GLY A 358 -16.24 -25.77 8.30
N ALA A 359 -16.84 -24.92 7.45
CA ALA A 359 -16.52 -23.50 7.47
C ALA A 359 -16.92 -22.90 8.82
N GLU A 360 -16.02 -22.10 9.39
CA GLU A 360 -16.19 -21.45 10.68
C GLU A 360 -16.55 -19.97 10.56
N TYR A 361 -16.34 -19.40 9.37
CA TYR A 361 -16.75 -18.05 9.00
C TYR A 361 -17.23 -18.02 7.55
N ILE A 362 -18.41 -17.45 7.28
CA ILE A 362 -19.06 -17.44 5.96
C ILE A 362 -19.22 -16.00 5.47
N ILE A 363 -18.52 -15.69 4.39
CA ILE A 363 -18.60 -14.41 3.68
C ILE A 363 -19.51 -14.60 2.46
N VAL A 364 -20.53 -13.75 2.31
CA VAL A 364 -21.38 -13.70 1.12
C VAL A 364 -21.11 -12.39 0.37
N TYR A 365 -20.60 -12.52 -0.85
CA TYR A 365 -20.30 -11.41 -1.76
C TYR A 365 -21.39 -11.28 -2.82
N MET A 366 -22.11 -10.16 -2.82
CA MET A 366 -23.30 -9.92 -3.64
C MET A 366 -23.07 -8.84 -4.69
N HIS A 367 -23.48 -9.12 -5.92
CA HIS A 367 -23.49 -8.15 -7.01
C HIS A 367 -24.94 -7.74 -7.30
N TRP A 368 -25.37 -6.55 -6.83
CA TRP A 368 -26.80 -6.19 -6.70
C TRP A 368 -27.11 -4.68 -6.71
N GLY A 369 -28.39 -4.33 -6.62
CA GLY A 369 -28.82 -2.92 -6.56
C GLY A 369 -28.85 -2.25 -7.93
N ASN A 370 -28.94 -0.93 -7.94
CA ASN A 370 -29.03 -0.14 -9.16
C ASN A 370 -27.72 0.61 -9.41
N MET A 371 -27.28 0.62 -10.67
CA MET A 371 -26.13 1.40 -11.12
C MET A 371 -26.30 2.89 -10.79
N ASN A 372 -25.24 3.52 -10.26
CA ASN A 372 -25.15 4.95 -9.94
C ASN A 372 -26.15 5.44 -8.88
N GLU A 373 -26.60 4.56 -7.99
CA GLU A 373 -27.52 4.91 -6.89
C GLU A 373 -26.83 4.77 -5.53
N TYR A 374 -26.72 5.87 -4.77
CA TYR A 374 -26.18 5.83 -3.39
C TYR A 374 -27.18 5.23 -2.38
N GLY A 375 -28.47 5.29 -2.70
CA GLY A 375 -29.55 4.79 -1.83
C GLY A 375 -29.74 3.27 -1.93
N LEU A 376 -30.14 2.66 -0.82
CA LEU A 376 -30.44 1.23 -0.77
C LEU A 376 -31.88 0.95 -1.21
N THR A 377 -32.05 0.02 -2.15
CA THR A 377 -33.37 -0.51 -2.53
C THR A 377 -33.92 -1.45 -1.45
N ASP A 378 -35.25 -1.61 -1.38
CA ASP A 378 -35.85 -2.56 -0.44
C ASP A 378 -35.52 -4.01 -0.77
N VAL A 379 -35.30 -4.32 -2.05
CA VAL A 379 -34.83 -5.64 -2.49
C VAL A 379 -33.45 -5.94 -1.91
N GLN A 380 -32.50 -5.00 -1.98
CA GLN A 380 -31.17 -5.18 -1.37
C GLN A 380 -31.29 -5.44 0.14
N LYS A 381 -32.07 -4.63 0.87
CA LYS A 381 -32.23 -4.77 2.33
C LYS A 381 -32.85 -6.12 2.71
N ASN A 382 -33.94 -6.51 2.06
CA ASN A 382 -34.63 -7.76 2.34
C ASN A 382 -33.75 -8.98 2.00
N THR A 383 -33.00 -8.91 0.90
CA THR A 383 -32.05 -9.98 0.51
C THR A 383 -30.91 -10.09 1.50
N ALA A 384 -30.32 -8.96 1.93
CA ALA A 384 -29.27 -8.96 2.94
C ALA A 384 -29.75 -9.55 4.28
N GLN A 385 -30.97 -9.20 4.72
CA GLN A 385 -31.57 -9.78 5.92
C GLN A 385 -31.76 -11.29 5.78
N PHE A 386 -32.28 -11.77 4.64
CA PHE A 386 -32.44 -13.19 4.36
C PHE A 386 -31.10 -13.95 4.43
N ILE A 387 -30.05 -13.40 3.82
CA ILE A 387 -28.70 -13.99 3.83
C ILE A 387 -28.15 -14.06 5.27
N ALA A 388 -28.32 -12.99 6.05
CA ALA A 388 -27.92 -12.94 7.46
C ALA A 388 -28.65 -14.00 8.31
N ASP A 389 -29.97 -14.10 8.16
CA ASP A 389 -30.81 -15.07 8.87
C ASP A 389 -30.51 -16.53 8.48
N THR A 390 -30.09 -16.76 7.23
CA THR A 390 -29.65 -18.08 6.75
C THR A 390 -28.30 -18.49 7.38
N GLY A 391 -27.53 -17.50 7.80
CA GLY A 391 -26.34 -17.66 8.64
C GLY A 391 -25.03 -17.42 7.91
N ALA A 392 -24.98 -16.36 7.10
CA ALA A 392 -23.74 -15.66 6.80
C ALA A 392 -23.22 -14.92 8.06
N ASP A 393 -21.90 -14.69 8.09
CA ASP A 393 -21.21 -13.94 9.15
C ASP A 393 -20.76 -12.56 8.67
N LEU A 394 -20.59 -12.37 7.35
CA LEU A 394 -20.30 -11.09 6.70
C LEU A 394 -20.97 -11.03 5.34
N ILE A 395 -21.61 -9.90 5.02
CA ILE A 395 -22.18 -9.62 3.71
C ILE A 395 -21.45 -8.43 3.09
N VAL A 396 -20.96 -8.60 1.87
CA VAL A 396 -20.27 -7.54 1.11
C VAL A 396 -20.93 -7.40 -0.25
N GLY A 397 -21.19 -6.16 -0.68
CA GLY A 397 -21.85 -5.88 -1.94
C GLY A 397 -20.98 -5.08 -2.91
N CYS A 398 -21.41 -5.06 -4.16
CA CYS A 398 -20.91 -4.21 -5.26
C CYS A 398 -21.99 -4.09 -6.35
N HIS A 399 -21.64 -3.51 -7.53
CA HIS A 399 -22.50 -3.18 -8.70
C HIS A 399 -22.97 -1.72 -8.83
N PRO A 400 -23.41 -1.01 -7.77
CA PRO A 400 -23.87 0.37 -7.91
C PRO A 400 -22.81 1.34 -8.45
N HIS A 401 -21.54 0.92 -8.55
CA HIS A 401 -20.40 1.74 -8.96
C HIS A 401 -20.16 2.96 -8.07
N VAL A 402 -20.73 2.97 -6.87
CA VAL A 402 -20.51 3.94 -5.81
C VAL A 402 -20.46 3.18 -4.49
N VAL A 403 -19.73 3.73 -3.50
CA VAL A 403 -19.79 3.20 -2.13
C VAL A 403 -21.21 3.35 -1.60
N GLN A 404 -21.73 2.31 -0.93
CA GLN A 404 -23.01 2.35 -0.23
C GLN A 404 -22.81 2.01 1.25
N ARG A 405 -23.81 2.38 2.05
CA ARG A 405 -23.78 2.30 3.51
C ARG A 405 -23.42 0.91 4.05
N ALA A 406 -22.69 0.89 5.18
CA ALA A 406 -22.54 -0.27 6.03
C ALA A 406 -23.57 -0.26 7.17
N MET A 407 -24.04 -1.44 7.59
CA MET A 407 -24.90 -1.59 8.77
C MET A 407 -24.76 -2.99 9.37
N TYR A 408 -25.12 -3.13 10.64
CA TYR A 408 -25.31 -4.43 11.29
C TYR A 408 -26.77 -4.87 11.16
N LEU A 409 -26.96 -6.13 10.75
CA LEU A 409 -28.27 -6.78 10.64
C LEU A 409 -28.45 -7.69 11.86
N GLU A 410 -29.49 -7.45 12.64
CA GLU A 410 -29.87 -8.34 13.73
C GLU A 410 -30.66 -9.52 13.15
N THR A 411 -30.17 -10.74 13.38
CA THR A 411 -30.83 -11.96 12.94
C THR A 411 -31.85 -12.45 13.96
N ALA A 412 -32.72 -13.38 13.56
CA ALA A 412 -33.70 -13.96 14.48
C ALA A 412 -33.08 -14.63 15.73
N ASP A 413 -31.84 -15.12 15.62
CA ASP A 413 -31.04 -15.69 16.71
C ASP A 413 -30.16 -14.66 17.45
N ARG A 414 -30.39 -13.36 17.21
CA ARG A 414 -29.69 -12.20 17.82
C ARG A 414 -28.20 -12.11 17.53
N ARG A 415 -27.74 -12.66 16.40
CA ARG A 415 -26.41 -12.34 15.88
C ARG A 415 -26.47 -10.99 15.18
N GLU A 416 -25.40 -10.22 15.33
CA GLU A 416 -25.20 -9.00 14.56
C GLU A 416 -24.31 -9.35 13.36
N VAL A 417 -24.89 -9.30 12.16
CA VAL A 417 -24.18 -9.61 10.91
C VAL A 417 -23.86 -8.30 10.19
N PRO A 418 -22.58 -7.92 10.05
CA PRO A 418 -22.20 -6.75 9.27
C PRO A 418 -22.52 -6.93 7.79
N CYS A 419 -23.08 -5.89 7.18
CA CYS A 419 -23.41 -5.80 5.77
C CYS A 419 -22.91 -4.48 5.18
N VAL A 420 -21.97 -4.54 4.23
CA VAL A 420 -21.53 -3.39 3.43
C VAL A 420 -22.16 -3.50 2.05
N PHE A 421 -23.13 -2.64 1.74
CA PHE A 421 -23.97 -2.84 0.56
C PHE A 421 -23.26 -2.60 -0.78
N SER A 422 -22.21 -1.78 -0.80
CA SER A 422 -21.35 -1.60 -1.98
C SER A 422 -20.00 -1.04 -1.57
N LEU A 423 -18.92 -1.69 -2.02
CA LEU A 423 -17.54 -1.20 -1.87
C LEU A 423 -17.10 -0.19 -2.94
N GLY A 424 -17.98 0.10 -3.93
CA GLY A 424 -17.68 0.99 -5.05
C GLY A 424 -16.70 0.38 -6.06
N ASN A 425 -16.12 1.20 -6.93
CA ASN A 425 -15.21 0.74 -7.98
C ASN A 425 -13.76 0.81 -7.53
N PHE A 426 -13.16 -0.34 -7.24
CA PHE A 426 -11.76 -0.38 -6.83
C PHE A 426 -10.80 0.01 -7.96
N CYS A 427 -11.13 -0.35 -9.21
CA CYS A 427 -10.40 0.07 -10.40
C CYS A 427 -11.38 0.51 -11.48
N THR A 428 -11.34 1.78 -11.90
CA THR A 428 -12.23 2.29 -12.94
C THR A 428 -11.77 3.59 -13.56
N SER A 429 -12.16 3.85 -14.82
CA SER A 429 -12.10 5.19 -15.42
C SER A 429 -13.48 5.85 -15.57
N MET A 430 -14.51 5.31 -14.94
CA MET A 430 -15.86 5.90 -14.92
C MET A 430 -15.86 7.31 -14.34
N LYS A 431 -16.77 8.15 -14.86
CA LYS A 431 -16.84 9.58 -14.54
C LYS A 431 -18.24 10.16 -14.67
N GLU A 432 -19.25 9.30 -14.72
CA GLU A 432 -20.67 9.65 -14.79
C GLU A 432 -21.09 10.38 -13.50
N LEU A 433 -20.56 9.93 -12.37
CA LEU A 433 -20.64 10.56 -11.06
C LEU A 433 -19.25 10.79 -10.48
N THR A 434 -19.09 11.85 -9.68
CA THR A 434 -17.84 12.10 -8.93
C THR A 434 -17.46 10.91 -8.05
N GLY A 435 -18.45 10.26 -7.43
CA GLY A 435 -18.26 9.10 -6.56
C GLY A 435 -17.96 7.79 -7.28
N ASN A 436 -17.99 7.75 -8.63
CA ASN A 436 -17.63 6.51 -9.34
C ASN A 436 -16.19 6.10 -9.15
N ARG A 437 -15.31 7.04 -8.77
CA ARG A 437 -13.89 6.81 -8.56
C ARG A 437 -13.52 6.61 -7.09
N ASP A 438 -14.52 6.65 -6.20
CA ASP A 438 -14.36 6.36 -4.78
C ASP A 438 -14.55 4.86 -4.55
N SER A 439 -13.70 4.27 -3.70
CA SER A 439 -13.82 2.88 -3.29
C SER A 439 -13.32 2.65 -1.89
N VAL A 440 -13.69 1.49 -1.35
CA VAL A 440 -13.28 1.03 -0.03
C VAL A 440 -12.67 -0.36 -0.16
N ALA A 441 -11.47 -0.53 0.38
CA ALA A 441 -10.91 -1.84 0.71
C ALA A 441 -11.34 -2.19 2.13
N LEU A 442 -12.29 -3.11 2.26
CA LEU A 442 -12.77 -3.60 3.56
C LEU A 442 -11.74 -4.56 4.15
N ILE A 443 -11.33 -4.30 5.39
CA ILE A 443 -10.36 -5.09 6.13
C ILE A 443 -11.10 -5.91 7.18
N LEU A 444 -10.97 -7.23 7.08
CA LEU A 444 -11.45 -8.19 8.08
C LEU A 444 -10.25 -8.72 8.84
N ASP A 445 -10.05 -8.19 10.05
CA ASP A 445 -9.13 -8.76 11.03
C ASP A 445 -9.86 -9.89 11.77
N MET A 446 -9.20 -11.02 11.91
CA MET A 446 -9.73 -12.16 12.66
C MET A 446 -8.67 -12.85 13.50
N SER A 447 -9.12 -13.40 14.62
CA SER A 447 -8.27 -14.19 15.51
C SER A 447 -9.12 -15.23 16.23
N ARG A 448 -8.46 -16.27 16.73
CA ARG A 448 -9.09 -17.28 17.57
C ARG A 448 -8.80 -16.98 19.03
N ASP A 449 -9.84 -16.91 19.86
CA ASP A 449 -9.76 -16.83 21.31
C ASP A 449 -10.48 -18.04 21.92
N GLY A 450 -9.71 -19.08 22.25
CA GLY A 450 -10.24 -20.39 22.64
C GLY A 450 -11.03 -21.05 21.50
N GLU A 451 -12.31 -21.32 21.73
CA GLU A 451 -13.23 -21.83 20.69
C GLU A 451 -13.90 -20.72 19.87
N ASN A 452 -13.80 -19.46 20.31
CA ASN A 452 -14.47 -18.33 19.66
C ASN A 452 -13.60 -17.71 18.56
N ILE A 453 -14.27 -17.20 17.53
CA ILE A 453 -13.65 -16.35 16.51
C ILE A 453 -14.00 -14.91 16.84
N VAL A 454 -12.98 -14.08 16.98
CA VAL A 454 -13.12 -12.64 17.17
C VAL A 454 -12.79 -11.98 15.86
N THR A 455 -13.73 -11.19 15.33
CA THR A 455 -13.56 -10.43 14.09
C THR A 455 -13.71 -8.94 14.33
N HIS A 456 -12.91 -8.14 13.62
CA HIS A 456 -13.03 -6.69 13.59
C HIS A 456 -13.01 -6.22 12.13
N LEU A 457 -13.94 -5.33 11.80
CA LEU A 457 -13.99 -4.70 10.49
C LEU A 457 -13.42 -3.30 10.57
N SER A 458 -12.58 -2.97 9.61
CA SER A 458 -12.16 -1.59 9.33
C SER A 458 -12.04 -1.41 7.83
N TYR A 459 -11.67 -0.23 7.36
CA TYR A 459 -11.52 -0.03 5.93
C TYR A 459 -10.44 0.96 5.54
N ILE A 460 -9.87 0.79 4.35
CA ILE A 460 -8.96 1.76 3.74
C ILE A 460 -9.68 2.39 2.54
N PRO A 461 -9.90 3.72 2.53
CA PRO A 461 -10.46 4.41 1.37
C PRO A 461 -9.44 4.45 0.21
N PHE A 462 -9.93 4.22 -1.00
CA PHE A 462 -9.15 4.30 -2.25
C PHE A 462 -9.82 5.22 -3.26
N TYR A 463 -8.99 5.82 -4.10
CA TYR A 463 -9.41 6.71 -5.16
C TYR A 463 -8.74 6.35 -6.49
N SER A 464 -9.55 6.20 -7.54
CA SER A 464 -9.08 5.99 -8.91
C SER A 464 -8.72 7.34 -9.56
N ARG A 465 -7.45 7.73 -9.52
CA ARG A 465 -6.98 8.98 -10.14
C ARG A 465 -6.62 8.79 -11.61
N LEU A 466 -7.15 9.67 -12.44
CA LEU A 466 -6.88 9.69 -13.88
C LEU A 466 -5.80 10.70 -14.21
N PHE A 467 -4.68 10.23 -14.77
CA PHE A 467 -3.64 11.07 -15.36
C PHE A 467 -3.76 11.11 -16.88
N LYS A 468 -2.98 11.98 -17.53
CA LYS A 468 -2.98 12.11 -19.00
C LYS A 468 -2.63 10.80 -19.73
N LYS A 469 -1.80 9.95 -19.12
CA LYS A 469 -1.25 8.73 -19.74
C LYS A 469 -1.62 7.43 -19.03
N ASN A 470 -2.07 7.45 -17.79
CA ASN A 470 -2.39 6.26 -17.00
C ASN A 470 -3.46 6.56 -15.95
N ILE A 471 -3.93 5.51 -15.29
CA ILE A 471 -4.71 5.56 -14.05
C ILE A 471 -3.82 5.11 -12.91
N MET A 472 -4.02 5.65 -11.71
CA MET A 472 -3.43 5.16 -10.47
C MET A 472 -4.53 4.93 -9.45
N ILE A 473 -4.50 3.76 -8.81
CA ILE A 473 -5.41 3.43 -7.71
C ILE A 473 -4.66 3.79 -6.43
N GLU A 474 -5.06 4.89 -5.82
CA GLU A 474 -4.33 5.51 -4.72
C GLU A 474 -5.08 5.26 -3.40
N PRO A 475 -4.43 4.82 -2.32
CA PRO A 475 -5.04 4.93 -1.01
C PRO A 475 -5.25 6.42 -0.68
N VAL A 476 -6.32 6.73 0.03
CA VAL A 476 -6.67 8.08 0.47
C VAL A 476 -6.00 8.31 1.83
N ASP A 477 -4.66 8.42 1.80
CA ASP A 477 -3.78 8.61 2.95
C ASP A 477 -3.17 10.03 3.00
N HIS A 478 -2.74 10.51 4.17
CA HIS A 478 -2.24 11.89 4.36
C HIS A 478 -0.79 12.11 3.88
N PRO A 479 -0.40 13.28 3.35
CA PRO A 479 -1.22 14.46 3.15
C PRO A 479 -2.15 14.30 1.93
N LEU A 480 -3.41 14.65 2.13
CA LEU A 480 -4.45 14.47 1.12
C LEU A 480 -4.47 15.67 0.17
N GLY A 481 -4.47 15.41 -1.14
CA GLY A 481 -4.84 16.42 -2.12
C GLY A 481 -6.34 16.75 -2.06
N TYR A 482 -6.77 17.84 -2.71
CA TYR A 482 -8.17 18.28 -2.71
C TYR A 482 -9.16 17.18 -3.15
N GLU A 483 -8.87 16.45 -4.24
CA GLU A 483 -9.73 15.36 -4.72
C GLU A 483 -9.86 14.20 -3.72
N GLN A 484 -8.77 13.88 -3.02
CA GLN A 484 -8.73 12.83 -2.00
C GLN A 484 -9.50 13.24 -0.74
N LEU A 485 -9.42 14.52 -0.33
CA LEU A 485 -10.24 15.06 0.77
C LEU A 485 -11.73 14.94 0.47
N GLU A 486 -12.14 15.33 -0.73
CA GLU A 486 -13.52 15.22 -1.19
C GLU A 486 -13.99 13.75 -1.28
N SER A 487 -13.12 12.86 -1.75
CA SER A 487 -13.35 11.40 -1.78
C SER A 487 -13.54 10.83 -0.37
N LEU A 488 -12.66 11.20 0.56
CA LEU A 488 -12.74 10.77 1.96
C LEU A 488 -14.02 11.26 2.63
N ALA A 489 -14.40 12.52 2.41
CA ALA A 489 -15.62 13.10 2.97
C ALA A 489 -16.88 12.39 2.48
N ARG A 490 -16.99 12.11 1.17
CA ARG A 490 -18.12 11.35 0.60
C ARG A 490 -18.15 9.92 1.13
N THR A 491 -17.01 9.24 1.14
CA THR A 491 -16.90 7.85 1.59
C THR A 491 -17.34 7.72 3.05
N ASN A 492 -16.82 8.58 3.94
CA ASN A 492 -17.23 8.62 5.35
C ASN A 492 -18.72 8.90 5.53
N TYR A 493 -19.25 9.86 4.76
CA TYR A 493 -20.66 10.22 4.84
C TYR A 493 -21.59 9.06 4.44
N VAL A 494 -21.25 8.33 3.38
CA VAL A 494 -22.10 7.26 2.85
C VAL A 494 -21.94 5.95 3.62
N LEU A 495 -20.70 5.53 3.92
CA LEU A 495 -20.43 4.26 4.60
C LEU A 495 -21.02 4.26 6.02
N GLY A 496 -20.97 5.41 6.70
CA GLY A 496 -21.46 5.58 8.07
C GLY A 496 -20.43 5.16 9.13
N PRO A 497 -20.75 5.34 10.43
CA PRO A 497 -19.81 5.16 11.52
C PRO A 497 -19.61 3.70 11.96
N ASP A 498 -20.40 2.77 11.41
CA ASP A 498 -20.46 1.38 11.86
C ASP A 498 -19.17 0.60 11.55
N ILE A 499 -18.39 1.04 10.57
CA ILE A 499 -17.09 0.48 10.21
C ILE A 499 -16.06 1.62 10.17
N PRO A 500 -15.04 1.61 11.05
CA PRO A 500 -14.06 2.68 11.12
C PRO A 500 -13.01 2.58 9.99
N ILE A 501 -12.40 3.72 9.65
CA ILE A 501 -11.18 3.75 8.84
C ILE A 501 -10.07 3.02 9.60
N LEU A 502 -9.30 2.16 8.92
CA LEU A 502 -8.12 1.54 9.48
C LEU A 502 -7.04 2.61 9.74
N LYS A 503 -6.74 2.83 11.01
CA LYS A 503 -5.69 3.75 11.44
C LYS A 503 -4.42 2.95 11.78
N PRO A 504 -3.23 3.36 11.31
CA PRO A 504 -1.98 2.78 11.78
C PRO A 504 -1.88 2.88 13.32
N ARG A 505 -1.60 1.76 13.98
CA ARG A 505 -1.44 1.70 15.44
C ARG A 505 0.02 1.78 15.85
N PHE A 506 0.35 2.73 16.70
CA PHE A 506 1.68 2.87 17.29
C PHE A 506 1.70 2.37 18.74
N THR A 507 2.62 1.47 19.06
CA THR A 507 2.99 1.17 20.44
C THR A 507 4.23 1.97 20.82
N CYS A 508 4.09 2.85 21.81
CA CYS A 508 5.13 3.81 22.18
C CYS A 508 5.93 3.39 23.41
N PHE A 509 7.25 3.30 23.30
CA PHE A 509 8.19 3.15 24.41
C PHE A 509 9.10 4.38 24.48
N GLY A 510 8.97 5.23 25.48
CA GLY A 510 9.83 6.42 25.52
C GLY A 510 9.33 7.48 26.46
N SER A 511 9.25 8.71 25.99
CA SER A 511 9.01 9.90 26.81
C SER A 511 7.73 10.64 26.42
N VAL A 512 7.47 11.75 27.12
CA VAL A 512 6.38 12.67 26.78
C VAL A 512 6.52 13.27 25.37
N ILE A 513 7.69 13.20 24.74
CA ILE A 513 7.92 13.65 23.36
C ILE A 513 7.08 12.81 22.39
N LEU A 514 7.11 11.47 22.47
CA LEU A 514 6.25 10.62 21.62
C LEU A 514 4.77 10.90 21.86
N ARG A 515 4.40 11.15 23.13
CA ARG A 515 3.03 11.54 23.47
C ARG A 515 2.66 12.85 22.76
N LYS A 516 3.50 13.87 22.76
CA LYS A 516 3.22 15.13 22.06
C LYS A 516 3.17 14.98 20.54
N ILE A 517 4.00 14.10 19.96
CA ILE A 517 3.95 13.80 18.52
C ILE A 517 2.59 13.22 18.13
N LEU A 518 2.09 12.23 18.88
CA LEU A 518 0.95 11.41 18.46
C LEU A 518 -0.39 11.74 19.13
N LYS A 519 -0.38 12.52 20.22
CA LYS A 519 -1.61 12.83 20.96
C LYS A 519 -2.53 13.70 20.12
N ASP A 520 -3.83 13.37 20.16
CA ASP A 520 -4.90 14.08 19.45
C ASP A 520 -4.74 14.07 17.91
N VAL A 521 -3.95 13.12 17.38
CA VAL A 521 -3.78 12.89 15.94
C VAL A 521 -4.80 11.86 15.46
N ASP A 522 -5.91 12.34 14.89
CA ASP A 522 -7.02 11.46 14.51
C ASP A 522 -6.65 10.38 13.48
N ARG A 523 -5.64 10.60 12.63
CA ARG A 523 -5.24 9.63 11.60
C ARG A 523 -4.42 8.43 12.12
N PHE A 524 -4.01 8.45 13.39
CA PHE A 524 -3.29 7.35 14.03
C PHE A 524 -4.04 6.85 15.26
N GLU A 525 -3.84 5.58 15.60
CA GLU A 525 -4.17 5.06 16.93
C GLU A 525 -2.85 4.86 17.69
N SER A 526 -2.82 5.17 18.99
CA SER A 526 -1.57 5.20 19.74
C SER A 526 -1.73 4.69 21.16
N HIS A 527 -0.90 3.71 21.50
CA HIS A 527 -0.81 3.07 22.80
C HIS A 527 0.34 3.70 23.59
N PHE A 528 -0.01 4.45 24.64
CA PHE A 528 0.94 5.19 25.48
C PHE A 528 1.17 4.53 26.85
N GLU A 529 0.77 3.29 27.03
CA GLU A 529 0.86 2.56 28.30
C GLU A 529 2.31 2.30 28.70
N ASN A 530 3.24 2.31 27.74
CA ASN A 530 4.69 2.17 27.93
C ASN A 530 5.44 3.51 27.82
N ILE A 531 4.72 4.65 27.88
CA ILE A 531 5.34 5.97 28.00
C ILE A 531 6.04 6.08 29.38
N LEU A 532 7.11 6.87 29.48
CA LEU A 532 8.02 6.96 30.63
C LEU A 532 8.94 5.74 30.80
N LEU A 533 9.65 5.38 29.73
CA LEU A 533 10.80 4.47 29.77
C LEU A 533 11.91 5.11 30.62
N SER A 534 11.90 4.84 31.93
CA SER A 534 12.80 5.44 32.91
C SER A 534 14.16 4.73 32.97
N PRO A 535 15.22 5.34 33.57
CA PRO A 535 16.49 4.67 33.78
C PRO A 535 16.33 3.31 34.51
N ALA A 536 15.44 3.24 35.52
CA ALA A 536 15.17 2.01 36.24
C ALA A 536 14.51 0.93 35.35
N SER A 537 13.68 1.32 34.38
CA SER A 537 13.10 0.40 33.39
C SER A 537 14.19 -0.33 32.59
N LEU A 538 15.34 0.33 32.38
CA LEU A 538 16.52 -0.21 31.69
C LEU A 538 17.58 -0.78 32.63
N SER A 539 17.25 -1.05 33.90
CA SER A 539 18.24 -1.51 34.89
C SER A 539 17.82 -2.74 35.68
N GLY A 540 16.58 -3.21 35.52
CA GLY A 540 16.08 -4.45 36.10
C GLY A 540 14.89 -4.27 37.03
N LYS A 541 14.75 -5.17 38.01
CA LYS A 541 13.64 -5.11 38.97
C LYS A 541 13.76 -3.88 39.86
N GLY A 542 12.72 -3.04 39.84
CA GLY A 542 12.54 -1.99 40.84
C GLY A 542 12.32 -2.60 42.23
N HIS A 543 12.58 -1.82 43.27
CA HIS A 543 12.38 -2.27 44.64
C HIS A 543 10.90 -2.67 44.89
N PRO A 544 10.63 -3.86 45.48
CA PRO A 544 9.28 -4.41 45.59
C PRO A 544 8.26 -3.50 46.26
N GLU A 545 8.72 -2.71 47.24
CA GLU A 545 7.88 -1.80 48.04
C GLU A 545 7.38 -0.59 47.24
N PHE A 546 8.07 -0.22 46.16
CA PHE A 546 7.67 0.89 45.30
C PHE A 546 7.04 0.44 43.99
N ALA A 547 6.92 -0.88 43.76
CA ALA A 547 6.26 -1.42 42.58
C ALA A 547 4.82 -0.88 42.48
N ASN A 548 4.49 -0.24 41.35
CA ASN A 548 3.20 0.42 41.08
C ASN A 548 2.91 1.69 41.90
N THR A 549 3.93 2.32 42.51
CA THR A 549 3.81 3.65 43.12
C THR A 549 4.36 4.73 42.18
N GLU A 550 3.91 5.98 42.35
CA GLU A 550 4.44 7.16 41.65
C GLU A 550 5.96 7.33 41.85
N TYR A 551 6.50 6.81 42.95
CA TYR A 551 7.92 6.87 43.30
C TYR A 551 8.82 5.97 42.44
N SER A 552 8.30 4.88 41.88
CA SER A 552 9.14 3.96 41.08
C SER A 552 9.46 4.51 39.69
N ARG A 553 8.54 5.26 39.08
CA ARG A 553 8.55 5.61 37.65
C ARG A 553 8.89 4.41 36.72
N VAL A 554 8.66 3.16 37.13
CA VAL A 554 8.85 1.98 36.27
C VAL A 554 7.51 1.67 35.62
N ASN A 555 7.19 2.40 34.53
CA ASN A 555 5.96 2.13 33.80
C ASN A 555 6.10 0.86 32.93
N THR A 556 7.30 0.59 32.42
CA THR A 556 7.61 -0.62 31.66
C THR A 556 8.72 -1.41 32.35
N ASP A 557 8.43 -2.62 32.78
CA ASP A 557 9.44 -3.52 33.36
C ASP A 557 9.99 -4.44 32.25
N ILE A 558 11.17 -4.10 31.73
CA ILE A 558 11.84 -4.86 30.66
C ILE A 558 12.24 -6.27 31.14
N SER A 559 12.25 -6.55 32.44
CA SER A 559 12.55 -7.90 32.95
C SER A 559 11.39 -8.89 32.75
N LYS A 560 10.13 -8.43 32.66
CA LYS A 560 8.95 -9.29 32.45
C LYS A 560 8.97 -9.97 31.09
N GLU A 561 8.48 -11.21 30.98
CA GLU A 561 8.43 -11.94 29.70
C GLU A 561 7.65 -11.17 28.63
N ASN A 562 6.46 -10.68 28.97
CA ASN A 562 5.63 -9.87 28.08
C ASN A 562 5.71 -8.38 28.44
N ILE A 563 6.48 -7.61 27.65
CA ILE A 563 6.59 -6.15 27.82
C ILE A 563 5.38 -5.38 27.23
N PHE A 564 4.45 -6.08 26.58
CA PHE A 564 3.21 -5.55 26.01
C PHE A 564 1.98 -5.84 26.89
N GLU A 565 2.17 -6.41 28.09
CA GLU A 565 1.08 -6.79 28.99
C GLU A 565 0.07 -5.65 29.23
N LYS A 566 0.56 -4.41 29.37
CA LYS A 566 -0.29 -3.24 29.59
C LYS A 566 -1.03 -2.76 28.34
N THR A 567 -0.46 -2.98 27.15
CA THR A 567 -1.11 -2.59 25.88
C THR A 567 -2.11 -3.63 25.40
N GLY A 568 -2.14 -4.82 26.03
CA GLY A 568 -2.93 -5.97 25.62
C GLY A 568 -2.32 -6.66 24.40
N ASN A 569 -2.16 -5.93 23.29
CA ASN A 569 -1.50 -6.39 22.08
C ASN A 569 -0.50 -5.35 21.55
N PRO A 570 0.56 -5.78 20.82
CA PRO A 570 1.39 -4.86 20.04
C PRO A 570 0.58 -4.22 18.91
N GLY A 571 0.79 -2.93 18.66
CA GLY A 571 0.28 -2.20 17.50
C GLY A 571 0.98 -2.61 16.19
N ASP A 572 0.73 -1.88 15.10
CA ASP A 572 1.33 -2.17 13.79
C ASP A 572 2.78 -1.68 13.71
N TYR A 573 3.11 -0.60 14.43
CA TYR A 573 4.45 0.00 14.53
C TYR A 573 4.88 0.14 15.99
N CYS A 574 6.18 0.05 16.24
CA CYS A 574 6.79 0.33 17.53
C CYS A 574 7.57 1.65 17.44
N LEU A 575 7.18 2.65 18.22
CA LEU A 575 7.86 3.95 18.28
C LEU A 575 8.68 4.05 19.57
N VAL A 576 9.96 4.36 19.45
CA VAL A 576 10.91 4.37 20.57
C VAL A 576 11.62 5.73 20.68
N ASP A 577 11.77 6.23 21.91
CA ASP A 577 12.74 7.28 22.25
C ASP A 577 13.43 6.96 23.60
N PHE A 578 14.58 7.60 23.85
CA PHE A 578 15.34 7.41 25.10
C PHE A 578 15.49 8.69 25.95
N TYR A 579 14.72 9.75 25.67
CA TYR A 579 14.81 11.02 26.40
C TYR A 579 14.48 10.84 27.89
N ALA A 580 13.40 10.11 28.21
CA ALA A 580 13.01 9.84 29.60
C ALA A 580 14.07 8.99 30.34
N ALA A 581 14.71 8.06 29.63
CA ALA A 581 15.75 7.19 30.18
C ALA A 581 17.06 7.95 30.43
N ALA A 582 17.36 8.98 29.64
CA ALA A 582 18.62 9.75 29.75
C ALA A 582 18.52 11.00 30.64
N SER A 583 17.32 11.55 30.82
CA SER A 583 17.09 12.83 31.52
C SER A 583 17.19 12.74 33.05
N LEU A 584 17.08 11.53 33.62
CA LEU A 584 17.12 11.31 35.06
C LEU A 584 18.32 10.43 35.44
N LYS A 585 18.79 10.58 36.68
CA LYS A 585 19.89 9.73 37.20
C LYS A 585 19.35 8.37 37.64
N LEU A 586 20.17 7.33 37.44
CA LEU A 586 19.95 6.00 37.99
C LEU A 586 20.62 5.91 39.36
N LEU A 587 19.87 5.50 40.37
CA LEU A 587 20.39 5.25 41.72
C LEU A 587 20.36 3.75 42.01
N LYS A 588 21.38 3.27 42.72
CA LYS A 588 21.45 1.89 43.20
C LYS A 588 21.58 1.87 44.72
N LEU A 589 20.77 1.03 45.35
CA LEU A 589 20.86 0.70 46.77
C LEU A 589 20.72 -0.82 46.90
N ASN A 590 21.73 -1.47 47.46
CA ASN A 590 21.86 -2.94 47.45
C ASN A 590 21.75 -3.49 46.01
N ASP A 591 20.85 -4.44 45.76
CA ASP A 591 20.60 -5.04 44.43
C ASP A 591 19.44 -4.37 43.66
N ASN A 592 18.89 -3.26 44.17
CA ASN A 592 17.73 -2.59 43.58
C ASN A 592 18.10 -1.27 42.90
N PHE A 593 17.35 -0.93 41.86
CA PHE A 593 17.53 0.27 41.06
C PHE A 593 16.35 1.23 41.20
N TYR A 594 16.65 2.53 41.19
CA TYR A 594 15.68 3.60 41.39
C TYR A 594 15.93 4.74 40.40
N THR A 595 14.85 5.40 40.00
CA THR A 595 14.91 6.61 39.17
C THR A 595 14.94 7.82 40.09
N ALA A 596 15.96 8.67 39.98
CA ALA A 596 16.10 9.92 40.75
C ALA A 596 15.11 11.00 40.28
N SER A 597 13.82 10.74 40.41
CA SER A 597 12.76 11.71 40.15
C SER A 597 12.54 12.63 41.34
N ASP A 598 12.05 13.85 41.11
CA ASP A 598 11.74 14.79 42.20
C ASP A 598 10.84 14.16 43.27
N ALA A 599 9.79 13.43 42.85
CA ALA A 599 8.90 12.72 43.76
C ALA A 599 9.63 11.67 44.61
N PHE A 600 10.55 10.90 44.02
CA PHE A 600 11.36 9.92 44.75
C PHE A 600 12.34 10.60 45.71
N MET A 601 13.02 11.65 45.25
CA MET A 601 14.03 12.38 46.02
C MET A 601 13.41 13.14 47.22
N LEU A 602 12.12 13.47 47.15
CA LEU A 602 11.35 14.07 48.24
C LEU A 602 10.74 13.03 49.20
N SER A 603 10.91 11.74 48.95
CA SER A 603 10.32 10.70 49.80
C SER A 603 11.12 10.50 51.09
N ASP A 604 10.40 10.14 52.17
CA ASP A 604 11.02 9.79 53.46
C ASP A 604 12.04 8.64 53.30
N PHE A 605 11.77 7.71 52.39
CA PHE A 605 12.67 6.59 52.10
C PHE A 605 14.00 7.05 51.51
N TYR A 606 13.97 7.98 50.55
CA TYR A 606 15.20 8.53 49.97
C TYR A 606 16.00 9.26 51.04
N HIS A 607 15.36 10.14 51.82
CA HIS A 607 16.05 10.89 52.88
C HIS A 607 16.63 9.98 53.97
N ALA A 608 15.98 8.85 54.29
CA ALA A 608 16.51 7.88 55.24
C ALA A 608 17.77 7.16 54.75
N HIS A 609 17.97 7.03 53.43
CA HIS A 609 19.06 6.26 52.82
C HIS A 609 19.95 7.11 51.89
N GLU A 610 19.86 8.44 51.95
CA GLU A 610 20.48 9.35 50.98
C GLU A 610 21.99 9.11 50.83
N ASN A 611 22.67 8.83 51.94
CA ASN A 611 24.12 8.59 51.97
C ASN A 611 24.52 7.16 51.53
N GLU A 612 23.57 6.27 51.30
CA GLU A 612 23.80 4.88 50.90
C GLU A 612 23.62 4.66 49.40
N PHE A 613 22.95 5.58 48.70
CA PHE A 613 22.74 5.46 47.26
C PHE A 613 24.04 5.66 46.47
N VAL A 614 24.27 4.76 45.52
CA VAL A 614 25.29 4.92 44.49
C VAL A 614 24.64 5.49 43.24
N VAL A 615 25.09 6.66 42.80
CA VAL A 615 24.71 7.24 41.51
C VAL A 615 25.42 6.47 40.41
N ILE A 616 24.67 5.93 39.46
CA ILE A 616 25.20 5.29 38.26
C ILE A 616 25.12 6.32 37.13
N ASP A 617 26.27 6.82 36.71
CA ASP A 617 26.36 7.71 35.56
C ASP A 617 26.34 6.89 34.27
N GLN A 618 25.42 7.23 33.37
CA GLN A 618 25.44 6.71 32.00
C GLN A 618 26.28 7.70 31.17
N PRO A 619 27.21 7.27 30.31
CA PRO A 619 27.40 5.93 29.72
C PRO A 619 28.33 4.96 30.48
N ASP A 620 28.84 5.32 31.67
CA ASP A 620 29.79 4.48 32.44
C ASP A 620 29.15 3.22 33.06
N ALA A 621 27.85 3.03 32.87
CA ALA A 621 27.03 1.90 33.33
C ALA A 621 27.08 0.65 32.42
N THR A 622 28.26 0.29 31.91
CA THR A 622 28.42 -0.49 30.67
C THR A 622 27.81 -1.90 30.68
N ASP A 623 27.60 -2.53 31.84
CA ASP A 623 27.05 -3.90 31.94
C ASP A 623 25.54 -3.96 32.22
N VAL A 624 24.99 -3.00 32.99
CA VAL A 624 23.60 -3.10 33.47
C VAL A 624 22.63 -2.67 32.38
N CYS A 625 22.76 -1.44 31.86
CA CYS A 625 21.78 -0.91 30.91
C CYS A 625 21.91 -1.55 29.52
N THR A 626 23.12 -1.86 29.07
CA THR A 626 23.37 -2.57 27.80
C THR A 626 22.56 -3.86 27.71
N LYS A 627 22.60 -4.69 28.77
CA LYS A 627 21.85 -5.96 28.82
C LYS A 627 20.33 -5.78 28.70
N TYR A 628 19.77 -4.74 29.33
CA TYR A 628 18.33 -4.50 29.27
C TYR A 628 17.89 -3.85 27.95
N ILE A 629 18.73 -3.02 27.33
CA ILE A 629 18.47 -2.51 25.97
C ILE A 629 18.50 -3.65 24.95
N GLU A 630 19.49 -4.54 25.02
CA GLU A 630 19.54 -5.76 24.21
C GLU A 630 18.29 -6.62 24.43
N THR A 631 17.88 -6.80 25.70
CA THR A 631 16.67 -7.55 26.04
C THR A 631 15.41 -6.89 25.49
N MET A 632 15.30 -5.56 25.57
CA MET A 632 14.19 -4.79 25.02
C MET A 632 14.14 -4.92 23.50
N ALA A 633 15.26 -4.70 22.81
CA ALA A 633 15.38 -4.85 21.36
C ALA A 633 14.96 -6.25 20.90
N ARG A 634 15.47 -7.31 21.56
CA ARG A 634 15.09 -8.69 21.26
C ARG A 634 13.59 -8.96 21.44
N LYS A 635 12.96 -8.38 22.46
CA LYS A 635 11.52 -8.55 22.73
C LYS A 635 10.66 -7.77 21.74
N ILE A 636 11.10 -6.59 21.34
CA ILE A 636 10.45 -5.83 20.27
C ILE A 636 10.58 -6.60 18.94
N LEU A 637 11.75 -7.11 18.60
CA LEU A 637 11.97 -7.90 17.38
C LEU A 637 11.21 -9.23 17.35
N ALA A 638 10.82 -9.76 18.52
CA ALA A 638 9.94 -10.91 18.58
C ALA A 638 8.48 -10.57 18.19
N ALA A 639 8.11 -9.29 18.22
CA ALA A 639 6.77 -8.79 17.91
C ALA A 639 6.69 -7.97 16.61
N TYR A 640 7.82 -7.42 16.14
CA TYR A 640 7.89 -6.50 15.01
C TYR A 640 9.04 -6.85 14.07
N ASP A 641 8.80 -6.73 12.77
CA ASP A 641 9.87 -6.65 11.77
C ASP A 641 10.66 -5.34 11.92
N HIS A 642 11.93 -5.35 11.52
CA HIS A 642 12.84 -4.20 11.62
C HIS A 642 12.33 -2.93 10.92
N ASP A 643 11.49 -3.06 9.88
CA ASP A 643 10.87 -1.95 9.14
C ASP A 643 9.60 -1.41 9.80
N ARG A 644 9.22 -1.96 10.96
CA ARG A 644 8.11 -1.48 11.80
C ARG A 644 8.57 -0.92 13.14
N ILE A 645 9.87 -0.91 13.40
CA ILE A 645 10.48 -0.31 14.59
C ILE A 645 11.04 1.04 14.19
N ILE A 646 10.62 2.11 14.86
CA ILE A 646 10.98 3.48 14.56
C ILE A 646 11.61 4.11 15.80
N LEU A 647 12.81 4.65 15.65
CA LEU A 647 13.54 5.38 16.69
C LEU A 647 13.48 6.88 16.40
N ILE A 648 12.91 7.65 17.33
CA ILE A 648 12.96 9.11 17.32
C ILE A 648 14.19 9.58 18.09
N ARG A 649 15.20 10.09 17.38
CA ARG A 649 16.37 10.68 18.01
C ARG A 649 16.04 12.07 18.55
N SER A 650 16.17 12.22 19.86
CA SER A 650 15.64 13.40 20.59
C SER A 650 16.78 14.24 21.17
N ARG A 651 17.65 14.78 20.30
CA ARG A 651 18.73 15.67 20.71
C ARG A 651 18.15 17.02 21.13
N ILE A 652 18.56 17.50 22.30
CA ILE A 652 18.11 18.77 22.86
C ILE A 652 19.03 19.89 22.34
N PRO A 653 18.53 20.84 21.55
CA PRO A 653 19.30 21.99 21.08
C PRO A 653 19.59 22.96 22.23
N ASP A 654 20.69 23.71 22.14
CA ASP A 654 21.02 24.80 23.09
C ASP A 654 20.27 26.10 22.77
N VAL A 655 19.21 26.00 21.96
CA VAL A 655 18.37 27.10 21.50
C VAL A 655 16.92 26.84 21.90
N SER A 656 16.30 27.87 22.45
CA SER A 656 14.91 27.85 22.94
C SER A 656 14.11 29.02 22.37
N VAL A 657 12.79 28.89 22.34
CA VAL A 657 11.88 29.91 21.82
C VAL A 657 10.80 30.29 22.83
N VAL A 658 10.43 31.57 22.82
CA VAL A 658 9.29 32.14 23.56
C VAL A 658 8.69 33.25 22.70
N ASP A 659 7.38 33.21 22.42
CA ASP A 659 6.63 34.26 21.69
C ASP A 659 7.35 34.79 20.42
N ALA A 660 7.73 33.87 19.52
CA ALA A 660 8.45 34.16 18.26
C ALA A 660 9.85 34.80 18.44
N SER A 661 10.42 34.78 19.65
CA SER A 661 11.79 35.16 19.93
C SER A 661 12.67 33.93 20.19
N VAL A 662 13.95 34.04 19.85
CA VAL A 662 14.95 32.98 20.01
C VAL A 662 15.92 33.34 21.13
N TYR A 663 16.28 32.34 21.93
CA TYR A 663 17.16 32.48 23.09
C TYR A 663 18.17 31.33 23.16
N HIS A 664 19.43 31.67 23.34
CA HIS A 664 20.49 30.70 23.61
C HIS A 664 20.48 30.33 25.10
N THR A 665 20.39 29.04 25.41
CA THR A 665 20.28 28.57 26.78
C THR A 665 21.62 28.62 27.51
N GLU A 666 21.65 29.15 28.75
CA GLU A 666 22.88 29.16 29.56
C GLU A 666 23.30 27.76 30.06
N LYS A 667 22.37 26.81 30.13
CA LYS A 667 22.62 25.43 30.55
C LYS A 667 23.05 24.59 29.35
N SER A 668 24.26 24.02 29.42
CA SER A 668 24.74 23.08 28.39
C SER A 668 23.98 21.75 28.44
N HIS A 669 23.47 21.30 27.30
CA HIS A 669 22.84 19.98 27.16
C HIS A 669 23.79 18.87 26.71
N VAL A 670 25.09 19.15 26.56
CA VAL A 670 26.11 18.21 26.05
C VAL A 670 26.10 16.87 26.81
N GLY A 671 26.02 16.91 28.14
CA GLY A 671 25.98 15.69 28.95
C GLY A 671 24.70 14.87 28.78
N LEU A 672 23.55 15.53 28.61
CA LEU A 672 22.27 14.88 28.36
C LEU A 672 22.25 14.26 26.96
N ASN A 673 22.65 15.02 25.94
CA ASN A 673 22.71 14.54 24.56
C ASN A 673 23.65 13.35 24.41
N ARG A 674 24.79 13.34 25.12
CA ARG A 674 25.71 12.19 25.15
C ARG A 674 25.04 10.92 25.71
N ARG A 675 24.21 11.05 26.75
CA ARG A 675 23.46 9.91 27.30
C ARG A 675 22.38 9.40 26.36
N ILE A 676 21.63 10.33 25.75
CA ILE A 676 20.60 10.01 24.75
C ILE A 676 21.23 9.25 23.59
N GLU A 677 22.28 9.81 23.00
CA GLU A 677 23.01 9.21 21.87
C GLU A 677 23.55 7.82 22.21
N TRP A 678 24.12 7.64 23.40
CA TRP A 678 24.61 6.33 23.82
C TRP A 678 23.50 5.26 23.91
N LEU A 679 22.35 5.59 24.49
CA LEU A 679 21.21 4.66 24.56
C LEU A 679 20.64 4.34 23.17
N GLU A 680 20.52 5.37 22.32
CA GLU A 680 20.06 5.25 20.94
C GLU A 680 20.98 4.37 20.11
N ASP A 681 22.30 4.60 20.16
CA ASP A 681 23.29 3.83 19.40
C ASP A 681 23.30 2.34 19.82
N LEU A 682 23.18 2.06 21.12
CA LEU A 682 23.02 0.69 21.62
C LEU A 682 21.74 0.04 21.08
N PHE A 683 20.62 0.76 21.08
CA PHE A 683 19.37 0.23 20.54
C PHE A 683 19.46 0.01 19.02
N ILE A 684 20.10 0.91 18.28
CA ILE A 684 20.32 0.77 16.82
C ILE A 684 21.09 -0.52 16.52
N ILE A 685 22.16 -0.80 17.27
CA ILE A 685 22.98 -2.02 17.09
C ILE A 685 22.13 -3.30 17.24
N HIS A 686 21.17 -3.31 18.16
CA HIS A 686 20.41 -4.52 18.49
C HIS A 686 19.06 -4.64 17.80
N ALA A 687 18.43 -3.52 17.45
CA ALA A 687 17.08 -3.49 16.89
C ALA A 687 17.03 -3.15 15.40
N ASP A 688 18.09 -2.56 14.83
CA ASP A 688 18.14 -2.01 13.45
C ASP A 688 16.80 -1.33 13.07
N PRO A 689 16.45 -0.19 13.71
CA PRO A 689 15.18 0.49 13.48
C PRO A 689 15.26 1.46 12.28
N ILE A 690 14.09 1.93 11.83
CA ILE A 690 13.98 3.17 11.05
C ILE A 690 14.32 4.36 11.95
N ILE A 691 15.16 5.28 11.49
CA ILE A 691 15.69 6.39 12.30
C ILE A 691 15.08 7.72 11.84
N ILE A 692 14.48 8.47 12.76
CA ILE A 692 14.09 9.88 12.56
C ILE A 692 15.01 10.75 13.42
N ASP A 693 15.88 11.54 12.79
CA ASP A 693 16.92 12.34 13.42
C ASP A 693 16.91 13.78 12.88
N ILE A 694 15.84 14.50 13.19
CA ILE A 694 15.63 15.90 12.76
C ILE A 694 15.59 16.88 13.93
N SER A 695 15.68 16.41 15.18
CA SER A 695 15.50 17.23 16.38
C SER A 695 16.50 18.38 16.50
N SER A 696 17.73 18.24 15.98
CA SER A 696 18.74 19.31 15.97
C SER A 696 18.43 20.45 15.00
N GLU A 697 17.49 20.26 14.07
CA GLU A 697 17.08 21.27 13.09
C GLU A 697 15.97 22.19 13.63
N TYR A 698 15.46 21.89 14.83
CA TYR A 698 14.39 22.62 15.50
C TYR A 698 14.85 23.19 16.84
N PHE A 699 14.03 24.04 17.44
CA PHE A 699 14.29 24.66 18.74
C PHE A 699 13.42 24.06 19.86
N THR A 700 13.87 24.21 21.10
CA THR A 700 13.05 23.87 22.27
C THR A 700 12.02 24.96 22.57
N ASP A 701 10.84 24.60 23.04
CA ASP A 701 9.81 25.56 23.47
C ASP A 701 9.85 25.69 25.00
N ASN A 702 10.04 26.91 25.51
CA ASN A 702 10.19 27.17 26.94
C ASN A 702 9.04 28.01 27.50
N THR A 703 7.81 27.69 27.11
CA THR A 703 6.63 28.52 27.37
C THR A 703 6.17 28.63 28.82
N GLU A 704 6.48 27.71 29.75
CA GLU A 704 5.92 27.88 31.13
C GLU A 704 6.57 27.11 32.30
N THR A 705 7.59 26.26 32.14
CA THR A 705 8.05 25.40 33.26
C THR A 705 9.57 25.19 33.43
N GLY A 706 10.41 25.68 32.52
CA GLY A 706 11.86 25.43 32.59
C GLY A 706 12.28 23.96 32.37
N SER A 707 11.35 23.09 31.92
CA SER A 707 11.62 21.72 31.48
C SER A 707 11.96 21.69 29.99
N VAL A 708 13.15 21.21 29.64
CA VAL A 708 13.68 21.09 28.26
C VAL A 708 13.04 19.95 27.44
N SER A 709 11.84 19.52 27.81
CA SER A 709 11.16 18.33 27.26
C SER A 709 10.28 18.63 26.05
N GLU A 710 10.35 19.85 25.51
CA GLU A 710 9.41 20.32 24.50
C GLU A 710 10.14 20.98 23.34
N TYR A 711 9.76 20.60 22.12
CA TYR A 711 10.15 21.30 20.89
C TYR A 711 9.06 22.29 20.47
N GLU A 712 9.42 23.20 19.58
CA GLU A 712 8.46 24.05 18.88
C GLU A 712 7.48 23.24 18.00
N GLU A 713 6.32 23.84 17.69
CA GLU A 713 5.23 23.20 16.95
C GLU A 713 5.66 22.54 15.61
N TYR A 714 6.59 23.16 14.88
CA TYR A 714 7.01 22.66 13.57
C TYR A 714 7.77 21.34 13.62
N TYR A 715 8.48 21.04 14.72
CA TYR A 715 9.13 19.74 14.92
C TYR A 715 8.11 18.61 14.89
N TYR A 716 7.03 18.74 15.66
CA TYR A 716 6.00 17.70 15.73
C TYR A 716 5.28 17.52 14.40
N LYS A 717 5.01 18.61 13.67
CA LYS A 717 4.42 18.55 12.33
C LYS A 717 5.31 17.78 11.35
N ASP A 718 6.62 17.99 11.43
CA ASP A 718 7.57 17.34 10.51
C ASP A 718 7.75 15.86 10.82
N VAL A 719 7.91 15.51 12.10
CA VAL A 719 7.92 14.10 12.53
C VAL A 719 6.64 13.40 12.12
N LEU A 720 5.48 14.04 12.28
CA LEU A 720 4.20 13.48 11.83
C LEU A 720 4.16 13.24 10.32
N GLY A 721 4.67 14.18 9.50
CA GLY A 721 4.76 13.99 8.06
C GLY A 721 5.69 12.83 7.66
N ILE A 722 6.76 12.60 8.42
CA ILE A 722 7.64 11.44 8.24
C ILE A 722 6.93 10.14 8.63
N LEU A 723 6.20 10.13 9.76
CA LEU A 723 5.41 8.95 10.18
C LEU A 723 4.31 8.62 9.15
N ASP A 724 3.67 9.63 8.56
CA ASP A 724 2.71 9.43 7.46
C ASP A 724 3.38 8.68 6.29
N ARG A 725 4.55 9.15 5.83
CA ARG A 725 5.33 8.48 4.76
C ARG A 725 5.67 7.03 5.10
N ILE A 726 6.19 6.78 6.32
CA ILE A 726 6.54 5.43 6.78
C ILE A 726 5.31 4.52 6.76
N THR A 727 4.20 4.98 7.33
CA THR A 727 2.96 4.17 7.39
C THR A 727 2.33 3.92 6.02
N GLN A 728 2.74 4.66 4.99
CA GLN A 728 2.35 4.50 3.59
C GLN A 728 3.32 3.64 2.77
N GLY A 729 4.35 3.07 3.39
CA GLY A 729 5.27 2.14 2.75
C GLY A 729 6.53 2.79 2.19
N ASP A 730 6.86 4.01 2.61
CA ASP A 730 8.19 4.57 2.35
C ASP A 730 9.26 3.66 2.95
N LYS A 731 10.20 3.22 2.11
CA LYS A 731 11.25 2.26 2.47
C LYS A 731 12.52 2.93 2.99
N GLN A 732 12.54 4.25 3.09
CA GLN A 732 13.68 4.98 3.63
C GLN A 732 13.92 4.59 5.10
N ARG A 733 15.17 4.23 5.41
CA ARG A 733 15.58 3.74 6.75
C ARG A 733 16.05 4.86 7.68
N SER A 734 16.35 6.05 7.16
CA SER A 734 16.82 7.18 7.96
C SER A 734 16.33 8.50 7.38
N PHE A 735 15.72 9.33 8.21
CA PHE A 735 15.23 10.68 7.92
C PHE A 735 16.03 11.67 8.75
N ARG A 736 16.82 12.52 8.10
CA ARG A 736 17.75 13.46 8.77
C ARG A 736 17.55 14.90 8.37
N GLU A 737 16.71 15.14 7.38
CA GLU A 737 16.48 16.47 6.84
C GLU A 737 15.03 16.86 7.07
N PRO A 738 14.79 18.09 7.53
CA PRO A 738 13.44 18.56 7.78
C PRO A 738 12.74 18.87 6.46
N SER A 739 11.40 18.87 6.47
CA SER A 739 10.61 19.37 5.34
C SER A 739 11.07 20.79 4.96
N ALA A 740 11.40 21.01 3.69
CA ALA A 740 11.81 22.32 3.19
C ALA A 740 10.72 23.39 3.42
N GLU A 741 9.45 23.01 3.26
CA GLU A 741 8.29 23.87 3.54
C GLU A 741 8.17 24.22 5.02
N LEU A 742 8.26 23.23 5.94
CA LEU A 742 8.18 23.51 7.38
C LEU A 742 9.39 24.30 7.88
N TRP A 743 10.57 24.00 7.35
CA TRP A 743 11.79 24.78 7.60
C TRP A 743 11.59 26.23 7.17
N TYR A 744 11.09 26.47 5.96
CA TYR A 744 10.86 27.82 5.43
C TYR A 744 9.82 28.59 6.27
N ARG A 745 8.71 27.96 6.64
CA ARG A 745 7.71 28.57 7.55
C ARG A 745 8.28 28.90 8.93
N ARG A 746 9.19 28.07 9.44
CA ARG A 746 9.91 28.36 10.68
C ARG A 746 10.81 29.59 10.51
N VAL A 747 11.55 29.69 9.41
CA VAL A 747 12.38 30.88 9.12
C VAL A 747 11.52 32.14 9.09
N LEU A 748 10.38 32.13 8.40
CA LEU A 748 9.45 33.26 8.40
C LEU A 748 8.95 33.63 9.80
N LYS A 749 8.62 32.63 10.63
CA LYS A 749 8.14 32.85 12.01
C LYS A 749 9.15 33.62 12.87
N TYR A 750 10.44 33.39 12.68
CA TYR A 750 11.51 34.01 13.47
C TYR A 750 12.29 35.10 12.70
N TYR A 751 11.81 35.50 11.53
CA TYR A 751 12.50 36.43 10.63
C TYR A 751 12.79 37.78 11.30
N ASP A 752 11.78 38.38 11.95
CA ASP A 752 11.92 39.70 12.57
C ASP A 752 12.94 39.68 13.72
N HIS A 753 12.98 38.59 14.49
CA HIS A 753 13.99 38.39 15.53
C HIS A 753 15.41 38.29 14.92
N ALA A 754 15.57 37.48 13.87
CA ALA A 754 16.84 37.32 13.16
C ALA A 754 17.36 38.66 12.65
N LYS A 755 16.47 39.46 12.06
CA LYS A 755 16.77 40.80 11.55
C LYS A 755 17.16 41.77 12.67
N GLU A 756 16.41 41.80 13.78
CA GLU A 756 16.68 42.70 14.91
C GLU A 756 18.01 42.38 15.61
N LYS A 757 18.32 41.09 15.78
CA LYS A 757 19.52 40.63 16.50
C LYS A 757 20.72 40.31 15.61
N ASN A 758 20.53 40.38 14.29
CA ASN A 758 21.48 39.89 13.29
C ASN A 758 21.89 38.41 13.52
N ASP A 759 20.93 37.57 13.94
CA ASP A 759 21.15 36.16 14.29
C ASP A 759 20.61 35.21 13.19
N TRP A 760 21.05 35.43 11.96
CA TRP A 760 20.64 34.65 10.79
C TRP A 760 21.13 33.21 10.83
N ASP A 761 22.32 32.99 11.39
CA ASP A 761 22.95 31.69 11.49
C ASP A 761 22.10 30.75 12.35
N THR A 762 21.60 31.19 13.50
CA THR A 762 20.72 30.37 14.35
C THR A 762 19.43 29.99 13.63
N ILE A 763 18.76 30.95 12.99
CA ILE A 763 17.50 30.70 12.27
C ILE A 763 17.70 29.76 11.08
N CYS A 764 18.83 29.86 10.39
CA CYS A 764 19.15 28.98 9.26
C CYS A 764 19.85 27.67 9.67
N ASN A 765 19.91 27.35 10.97
CA ASN A 765 20.62 26.17 11.51
C ASN A 765 22.10 26.09 11.11
N ASN A 766 22.79 27.24 11.05
CA ASN A 766 24.19 27.40 10.62
C ASN A 766 24.47 26.87 9.19
N LYS A 767 23.45 26.74 8.35
CA LYS A 767 23.62 26.29 6.98
C LYS A 767 24.19 27.41 6.12
N LYS A 768 25.08 27.02 5.20
CA LYS A 768 25.76 27.89 4.24
C LYS A 768 25.35 27.46 2.85
N ASP A 769 24.09 27.74 2.51
CA ASP A 769 23.50 27.47 1.20
C ASP A 769 22.91 28.75 0.61
N ALA A 770 22.55 28.71 -0.67
CA ALA A 770 22.05 29.85 -1.41
C ALA A 770 20.84 30.51 -0.73
N VAL A 771 19.96 29.68 -0.14
CA VAL A 771 18.75 30.17 0.55
C VAL A 771 19.11 30.90 1.83
N SER A 772 20.02 30.35 2.64
CA SER A 772 20.47 30.95 3.91
C SER A 772 21.25 32.24 3.70
N GLU A 773 21.84 32.44 2.52
CA GLU A 773 22.46 33.69 2.10
C GLU A 773 21.40 34.69 1.61
N LEU A 774 20.54 34.29 0.67
CA LEU A 774 19.46 35.12 0.11
C LEU A 774 18.60 35.78 1.18
N ILE A 775 18.17 35.01 2.20
CA ILE A 775 17.26 35.46 3.26
C ILE A 775 17.80 36.65 4.06
N ARG A 776 19.13 36.86 4.07
CA ARG A 776 19.77 37.97 4.80
C ARG A 776 19.59 39.32 4.11
N TYR A 777 19.36 39.32 2.79
CA TYR A 777 19.42 40.52 1.95
C TYR A 777 18.05 40.95 1.41
N VAL A 778 17.02 40.10 1.52
CA VAL A 778 15.69 40.38 0.97
C VAL A 778 14.63 40.55 2.07
N PRO A 779 13.62 41.41 1.89
CA PRO A 779 12.56 41.58 2.89
C PRO A 779 11.64 40.36 2.98
N VAL A 780 10.97 40.17 4.12
CA VAL A 780 10.01 39.07 4.35
C VAL A 780 8.86 39.04 3.33
N SER A 781 8.49 40.19 2.77
CA SER A 781 7.48 40.29 1.70
C SER A 781 7.95 39.58 0.43
N PHE A 782 9.21 39.80 0.04
CA PHE A 782 9.84 39.13 -1.10
C PHE A 782 9.91 37.62 -0.86
N LEU A 783 10.32 37.22 0.35
CA LEU A 783 10.33 35.80 0.71
C LEU A 783 8.94 35.18 0.53
N SER A 784 7.89 35.85 1.02
CA SER A 784 6.51 35.36 0.96
C SER A 784 5.99 35.23 -0.48
N GLU A 785 6.27 36.21 -1.33
CA GLU A 785 5.89 36.23 -2.74
C GLU A 785 6.61 35.15 -3.57
N HIS A 786 7.87 34.84 -3.21
CA HIS A 786 8.71 33.85 -3.89
C HIS A 786 8.86 32.52 -3.13
N SER A 787 7.91 32.19 -2.25
CA SER A 787 7.95 30.99 -1.39
C SER A 787 8.26 29.70 -2.16
N SER A 788 7.58 29.46 -3.29
CA SER A 788 7.78 28.25 -4.11
C SER A 788 9.20 28.13 -4.68
N GLU A 789 9.83 29.25 -5.03
CA GLU A 789 11.21 29.28 -5.53
C GLU A 789 12.21 29.00 -4.41
N ILE A 790 11.98 29.56 -3.22
CA ILE A 790 12.82 29.35 -2.03
C ILE A 790 12.77 27.88 -1.57
N ILE A 791 11.57 27.31 -1.51
CA ILE A 791 11.38 25.88 -1.19
C ILE A 791 12.09 25.03 -2.23
N TYR A 792 11.96 25.35 -3.52
CA TYR A 792 12.65 24.64 -4.59
C TYR A 792 14.17 24.65 -4.42
N LEU A 793 14.77 25.82 -4.18
CA LEU A 793 16.23 25.95 -3.95
C LEU A 793 16.70 25.07 -2.79
N ARG A 794 15.89 24.99 -1.72
CA ARG A 794 16.20 24.18 -0.55
C ARG A 794 16.05 22.67 -0.83
N GLU A 795 14.97 22.25 -1.47
CA GLU A 795 14.73 20.84 -1.86
C GLU A 795 15.80 20.30 -2.81
N HIS A 796 16.39 21.18 -3.63
CA HIS A 796 17.43 20.82 -4.60
C HIS A 796 18.84 21.08 -4.09
N HIS A 797 19.00 21.44 -2.80
CA HIS A 797 20.29 21.66 -2.14
C HIS A 797 21.22 22.62 -2.89
N ILE A 798 20.69 23.74 -3.40
CA ILE A 798 21.49 24.72 -4.13
C ILE A 798 22.47 25.40 -3.15
N ALA A 799 23.77 25.14 -3.36
CA ALA A 799 24.81 25.53 -2.43
C ALA A 799 25.24 27.00 -2.58
N ASP A 800 25.34 27.49 -3.81
CA ASP A 800 25.87 28.81 -4.12
C ASP A 800 24.76 29.76 -4.60
N LEU A 801 24.70 30.97 -4.01
CA LEU A 801 23.77 32.00 -4.43
C LEU A 801 24.01 32.41 -5.91
N GLY A 802 25.25 32.32 -6.39
CA GLY A 802 25.65 32.55 -7.78
C GLY A 802 25.01 31.62 -8.80
N ASP A 803 24.49 30.46 -8.39
CA ASP A 803 23.85 29.50 -9.30
C ASP A 803 22.38 29.85 -9.60
N VAL A 804 21.71 30.59 -8.71
CA VAL A 804 20.27 30.89 -8.81
C VAL A 804 19.88 31.55 -10.14
N PRO A 805 20.63 32.55 -10.68
CA PRO A 805 20.30 33.18 -11.96
C PRO A 805 20.21 32.22 -13.15
N TYR A 806 20.91 31.08 -13.09
CA TYR A 806 21.00 30.11 -14.19
C TYR A 806 19.92 29.03 -14.13
N LEU A 807 19.14 28.94 -13.05
CA LEU A 807 18.09 27.95 -12.89
C LEU A 807 16.85 28.31 -13.74
N GLU A 808 16.34 27.35 -14.51
CA GLU A 808 15.18 27.56 -15.39
C GLU A 808 13.88 27.86 -14.61
N TYR A 809 13.75 27.31 -13.40
CA TYR A 809 12.55 27.45 -12.56
C TYR A 809 12.43 28.82 -11.86
N MET A 810 13.49 29.64 -11.89
CA MET A 810 13.51 30.93 -11.18
C MET A 810 12.86 32.04 -12.02
N SER A 811 12.05 32.87 -11.37
CA SER A 811 11.43 34.05 -11.94
C SER A 811 12.47 35.11 -12.31
N ILE A 812 12.14 35.97 -13.28
CA ILE A 812 13.03 37.07 -13.70
C ILE A 812 13.38 37.95 -12.49
N GLU A 813 12.40 38.26 -11.65
CA GLU A 813 12.57 39.07 -10.45
C GLU A 813 13.51 38.43 -9.43
N MET A 814 13.42 37.12 -9.21
CA MET A 814 14.37 36.38 -8.37
C MET A 814 15.80 36.48 -8.90
N LYS A 815 15.98 36.25 -10.21
CA LYS A 815 17.30 36.31 -10.87
C LYS A 815 17.92 37.70 -10.79
N GLU A 816 17.13 38.75 -11.04
CA GLU A 816 17.59 40.14 -10.97
C GLU A 816 17.92 40.55 -9.52
N THR A 817 17.15 40.08 -8.55
CA THR A 817 17.40 40.35 -7.13
C THR A 817 18.69 39.70 -6.66
N VAL A 818 18.91 38.43 -7.02
CA VAL A 818 20.16 37.74 -6.71
C VAL A 818 21.36 38.41 -7.38
N ALA A 819 21.25 38.81 -8.64
CA ALA A 819 22.34 39.51 -9.33
C ALA A 819 22.74 40.81 -8.59
N LYS A 820 21.77 41.59 -8.11
CA LYS A 820 22.03 42.80 -7.32
C LYS A 820 22.73 42.51 -6.00
N ILE A 821 22.32 41.45 -5.30
CA ILE A 821 22.95 41.02 -4.04
C ILE A 821 24.41 40.65 -4.29
N LEU A 822 24.70 39.88 -5.34
CA LEU A 822 26.06 39.48 -5.69
C LEU A 822 26.95 40.69 -6.05
N ASP A 823 26.42 41.66 -6.82
CA ASP A 823 27.13 42.90 -7.13
C ASP A 823 27.46 43.72 -5.86
N GLU A 824 26.56 43.77 -4.87
CA GLU A 824 26.77 44.44 -3.58
C GLU A 824 27.80 43.72 -2.69
N LEU A 825 27.87 42.39 -2.77
CA LEU A 825 28.84 41.57 -2.05
C LEU A 825 30.25 41.71 -2.63
N ASP A 826 30.37 41.68 -3.95
CA ASP A 826 31.64 41.88 -4.64
C ASP A 826 32.21 43.29 -4.42
N GLY A 827 31.34 44.31 -4.39
CA GLY A 827 31.72 45.72 -4.16
C GLY A 827 32.26 46.06 -2.76
N ASN A 828 32.07 45.19 -1.76
CA ASN A 828 32.51 45.41 -0.37
C ASN A 828 33.91 44.83 -0.06
N THR A 829 34.56 44.17 -1.03
CA THR A 829 35.88 43.53 -0.80
C THR A 829 37.08 44.45 -1.03
N ASP A 830 36.87 45.71 -1.44
CA ASP A 830 37.94 46.63 -1.85
C ASP A 830 38.28 47.75 -0.83
N ASP A 831 37.71 47.77 0.37
CA ASP A 831 37.95 48.87 1.34
C ASP A 831 38.38 48.39 2.75
N SER A 832 39.55 47.74 2.81
CA SER A 832 40.33 47.64 4.05
C SER A 832 41.60 48.46 3.93
N GLY A 833 41.44 49.78 4.03
CA GLY A 833 42.51 50.76 4.01
C GLY A 833 42.15 52.06 4.75
N ASP A 834 42.29 52.04 6.07
CA ASP A 834 42.62 53.18 6.94
C ASP A 834 41.48 54.10 7.48
N SER A 835 41.25 53.93 8.79
CA SER A 835 40.88 54.93 9.82
C SER A 835 39.63 55.83 9.68
N GLY A 836 38.77 55.80 10.71
CA GLY A 836 37.97 56.97 11.08
C GLY A 836 36.57 56.67 11.58
N ASP A 837 36.43 56.64 12.91
CA ASP A 837 35.19 56.76 13.68
C ASP A 837 34.20 57.78 13.10
N GLN A 838 32.99 57.34 12.72
CA GLN A 838 31.77 58.15 12.89
C GLN A 838 30.48 57.33 12.70
N SER A 839 29.65 57.40 13.74
CA SER A 839 28.22 57.07 13.74
C SER A 839 27.46 57.65 12.54
N ALA A 840 26.75 56.82 11.79
CA ALA A 840 25.57 57.24 11.04
C ALA A 840 24.66 56.05 10.72
N SER A 841 23.44 56.17 11.23
CA SER A 841 22.22 55.49 10.85
C SER A 841 21.84 55.65 9.36
N ILE A 842 20.88 54.82 8.93
CA ILE A 842 19.87 54.99 7.84
C ILE A 842 20.12 54.06 6.62
N PRO A 843 19.09 53.58 5.87
CA PRO A 843 17.62 53.67 6.04
C PRO A 843 16.90 52.35 6.35
#